data_AF-A0A538L9P2-F1
#
_entry.id   AF-A0A538L9P2-F1
#
_cell.length_a   1.000
_cell.length_b   1.000
_cell.length_c   1.000
_cell.angle_alpha   90.00
_cell.angle_beta   90.00
_cell.angle_gamma   90.00
#
_symmetry.space_group_name_H-M   'P 1'
#
loop_
_entity.id
_entity.type
_entity.pdbx_description
1 polymer ?
#
loop_
_entity_poly.entity_id
_entity_poly.type
_entity_poly.pdbx_seq_one_letter_code
_entity_poly.pdbx_strand_id
1 'polypeptide(L)'
;MGGARATRAVDYLDFLLGADLRGRPPLYHLGRFSGRTPFLARCRPGTRFPQDGFRRYRRLDRTELTAWSLRLDGSAAHPGLDHNAGTLGPILGWRERYRDGLAALDRSSRTLFGQGFAELDPTRREIVIARADQSFIALAYAHGVEGTFAAPEYGGNAGLAGWRSIRFDGDRQPLGYVDPVSRCELAPVSGPESGSGAAAQLALDPAGLWRIVDGVLAKPNIGRDQRVARTAASRGPGLPGGALRSATPSGVSESRRRRRRRTRAVDAVIVGSGPGASMAAFVLARAGWHVVVLERGPNPYRALGRNGYSELTGDELKAFQRGYGWPDPLTEPRTFRSPDDAGPRSHVGPVNDLPALVGGGAGLATMLAPRMREVDFVPRTRLGDIPGAILVDWPLRYRDLEAHYDAVERIIGVQGRADDPFASRRHRRFPLPPGVPLYANEVIAAGADRLGLATPTGPLAIASRAYGGRRGCNECGRCWHYGCPIGAHGGMAPVVLGRAVATGRCEVKAHSFVHAIEASGSRVTGVRYVDGRGREHTVAARHVLLGAGPIEDARLMLLSGLADRDRSGLLGRGLVFHFQTFAGGYFPDRRLHSRRGRGLARMITEFCGPPTLEEARAWAGVPGGGVVEISGLGLFGPISEGQTYPRGES
;
A
#
# COMPACT_ATOMS: atom_id res chain seq x y z
N MET A 1 -5.41 35.81 13.63
CA MET A 1 -6.55 35.33 12.79
C MET A 1 -6.21 33.95 12.26
N GLY A 2 -6.56 32.89 12.98
CA GLY A 2 -6.31 31.50 12.58
C GLY A 2 -7.40 30.63 13.18
N GLY A 3 -8.00 29.76 12.38
CA GLY A 3 -9.11 28.92 12.79
C GLY A 3 -9.93 28.45 11.59
N ALA A 4 -10.83 27.48 11.83
CA ALA A 4 -11.63 26.81 10.81
C ALA A 4 -12.39 27.77 9.86
N ARG A 5 -12.80 28.95 10.35
CA ARG A 5 -13.45 29.98 9.55
C ARG A 5 -12.51 30.61 8.52
N ALA A 6 -11.29 30.96 8.92
CA ALA A 6 -10.29 31.57 8.05
C ALA A 6 -9.79 30.61 6.98
N THR A 7 -9.79 29.30 7.28
CA THR A 7 -9.41 28.25 6.33
C THR A 7 -10.56 27.78 5.45
N ARG A 8 -11.79 28.29 5.64
CA ARG A 8 -13.02 27.78 4.99
C ARG A 8 -13.19 26.26 5.17
N ALA A 9 -12.90 25.74 6.36
CA ALA A 9 -13.09 24.32 6.65
C ALA A 9 -14.57 23.87 6.54
N VAL A 10 -15.53 24.80 6.64
CA VAL A 10 -16.95 24.52 6.40
C VAL A 10 -17.22 24.16 4.94
N ASP A 11 -16.57 24.80 3.98
CA ASP A 11 -16.71 24.47 2.57
C ASP A 11 -16.22 23.05 2.25
N TYR A 12 -15.17 22.60 2.94
CA TYR A 12 -14.75 21.19 2.88
C TYR A 12 -15.87 20.25 3.33
N LEU A 13 -16.55 20.58 4.44
CA LEU A 13 -17.68 19.79 4.93
C LEU A 13 -18.82 19.76 3.92
N ASP A 14 -19.16 20.90 3.32
CA ASP A 14 -20.20 20.98 2.28
C ASP A 14 -19.81 20.12 1.06
N PHE A 15 -18.55 20.15 0.64
CA PHE A 15 -18.05 19.33 -0.45
C PHE A 15 -18.09 17.83 -0.13
N LEU A 16 -17.71 17.45 1.09
CA LEU A 16 -17.68 16.06 1.53
C LEU A 16 -19.08 15.49 1.74
N LEU A 17 -19.89 16.16 2.55
CA LEU A 17 -21.24 15.73 2.89
C LEU A 17 -22.20 15.92 1.70
N GLY A 18 -21.96 16.88 0.81
CA GLY A 18 -22.74 17.10 -0.41
C GLY A 18 -22.32 16.22 -1.60
N ALA A 19 -21.35 15.33 -1.44
CA ALA A 19 -20.80 14.56 -2.56
C ALA A 19 -21.87 13.68 -3.28
N ASP A 20 -22.00 13.85 -4.60
CA ASP A 20 -22.72 12.91 -5.47
C ASP A 20 -21.78 11.78 -5.91
N LEU A 21 -22.02 10.59 -5.35
CA LEU A 21 -21.19 9.41 -5.59
C LEU A 21 -21.36 8.80 -6.99
N ARG A 22 -22.38 9.19 -7.78
CA ARG A 22 -22.64 8.62 -9.12
C ARG A 22 -21.59 9.06 -10.16
N GLY A 23 -20.93 10.20 -9.91
CA GLY A 23 -19.96 10.80 -10.81
C GLY A 23 -18.50 10.52 -10.43
N ARG A 24 -17.75 11.60 -10.25
CA ARG A 24 -16.36 11.62 -9.76
C ARG A 24 -16.33 12.45 -8.49
N PRO A 25 -16.82 11.90 -7.36
CA PRO A 25 -16.96 12.65 -6.12
C PRO A 25 -15.58 13.13 -5.63
N PRO A 26 -15.51 14.22 -4.85
CA PRO A 26 -14.27 14.82 -4.35
C PRO A 26 -13.59 13.98 -3.25
N LEU A 27 -13.41 12.68 -3.51
CA LEU A 27 -12.91 11.69 -2.56
C LEU A 27 -11.46 11.30 -2.82
N TYR A 28 -11.07 11.13 -4.08
CA TYR A 28 -9.72 10.72 -4.43
C TYR A 28 -9.21 11.49 -5.64
N HIS A 29 -8.13 12.25 -5.49
CA HIS A 29 -7.44 12.85 -6.62
C HIS A 29 -6.90 11.79 -7.59
N LEU A 30 -6.92 12.10 -8.89
CA LEU A 30 -6.47 11.22 -9.97
C LEU A 30 -4.96 11.25 -10.19
N GLY A 31 -4.32 12.40 -10.01
CA GLY A 31 -2.95 12.59 -10.44
C GLY A 31 -1.99 12.92 -9.30
N ARG A 32 -0.71 12.78 -9.62
CA ARG A 32 0.42 12.71 -8.68
C ARG A 32 0.72 13.98 -7.93
N PHE A 33 0.48 15.11 -8.59
CA PHE A 33 0.95 16.42 -8.19
C PHE A 33 -0.19 17.42 -8.30
N SER A 34 -0.14 18.45 -7.48
CA SER A 34 -1.12 19.53 -7.47
C SER A 34 -0.91 20.56 -8.57
N GLY A 35 0.21 20.53 -9.30
CA GLY A 35 0.56 21.59 -10.24
C GLY A 35 0.77 22.97 -9.60
N ARG A 36 0.71 23.10 -8.27
CA ARG A 36 0.78 24.38 -7.55
C ARG A 36 2.21 24.90 -7.37
N THR A 37 3.21 24.01 -7.34
CA THR A 37 4.62 24.39 -7.17
C THR A 37 5.43 23.96 -8.39
N PRO A 38 6.26 24.84 -8.98
CA PRO A 38 7.16 24.41 -10.03
C PRO A 38 8.23 23.47 -9.48
N PHE A 39 8.84 22.68 -10.37
CA PHE A 39 10.01 21.91 -10.01
C PHE A 39 11.13 22.84 -9.54
N LEU A 40 11.90 22.41 -8.54
CA LEU A 40 13.04 23.15 -8.03
C LEU A 40 14.15 23.23 -9.08
N ALA A 41 14.70 24.43 -9.30
CA ALA A 41 15.97 24.66 -9.97
C ALA A 41 17.05 25.03 -8.93
N ARG A 42 18.32 25.10 -9.35
CA ARG A 42 19.41 25.47 -8.45
C ARG A 42 19.20 26.90 -7.91
N CYS A 43 19.01 27.01 -6.59
CA CYS A 43 18.84 28.28 -5.86
C CYS A 43 17.62 29.12 -6.23
N ARG A 44 16.70 28.62 -7.06
CA ARG A 44 15.48 29.33 -7.47
C ARG A 44 14.35 28.33 -7.77
N PRO A 45 13.07 28.72 -7.64
CA PRO A 45 11.97 27.98 -8.24
C PRO A 45 12.21 27.84 -9.75
N GLY A 46 12.02 26.64 -10.31
CA GLY A 46 12.06 26.45 -11.75
C GLY A 46 10.85 27.08 -12.44
N THR A 47 10.83 27.03 -13.77
CA THR A 47 9.73 27.56 -14.60
C THR A 47 8.76 26.48 -15.07
N ARG A 48 9.08 25.20 -14.84
CA ARG A 48 8.26 24.05 -15.26
C ARG A 48 7.38 23.57 -14.13
N PHE A 49 6.07 23.48 -14.40
CA PHE A 49 5.09 22.94 -13.46
C PHE A 49 4.75 21.49 -13.80
N PRO A 50 4.54 20.62 -12.79
CA PRO A 50 3.94 19.32 -13.03
C PRO A 50 2.48 19.48 -13.48
N GLN A 51 1.97 18.47 -14.19
CA GLN A 51 0.53 18.41 -14.50
C GLN A 51 -0.29 18.40 -13.21
N ASP A 52 -1.27 19.29 -13.14
CA ASP A 52 -2.22 19.35 -12.03
C ASP A 52 -3.18 18.15 -12.08
N GLY A 53 -2.86 17.17 -11.25
CA GLY A 53 -3.62 15.96 -11.04
C GLY A 53 -4.67 16.07 -9.93
N PHE A 54 -4.61 17.11 -9.10
CA PHE A 54 -5.49 17.31 -7.96
C PHE A 54 -6.80 17.96 -8.41
N ARG A 55 -6.79 18.75 -9.49
CA ARG A 55 -8.01 19.25 -10.15
C ARG A 55 -9.01 18.19 -10.61
N ARG A 56 -8.63 16.90 -10.65
CA ARG A 56 -9.48 15.82 -11.15
C ARG A 56 -9.66 14.73 -10.12
N TYR A 57 -10.90 14.24 -10.02
CA TYR A 57 -11.27 13.18 -9.11
C TYR A 57 -11.51 11.83 -9.81
N ARG A 58 -11.20 10.76 -9.09
CA ARG A 58 -11.42 9.38 -9.53
C ARG A 58 -12.91 9.03 -9.41
N ARG A 59 -13.35 8.15 -10.30
CA ARG A 59 -14.61 7.45 -10.11
C ARG A 59 -14.40 6.32 -9.10
N LEU A 60 -15.33 6.15 -8.17
CA LEU A 60 -15.31 5.02 -7.25
C LEU A 60 -15.55 3.70 -7.99
N ASP A 61 -14.88 2.65 -7.57
CA ASP A 61 -15.32 1.29 -7.93
C ASP A 61 -16.57 0.88 -7.11
N ARG A 62 -17.10 -0.32 -7.35
CA ARG A 62 -18.34 -0.76 -6.68
C ARG A 62 -18.17 -0.95 -5.17
N THR A 63 -17.03 -1.47 -4.72
CA THR A 63 -16.76 -1.68 -3.29
C THR A 63 -16.56 -0.34 -2.59
N GLU A 64 -15.77 0.55 -3.19
CA GLU A 64 -15.59 1.92 -2.71
C GLU A 64 -16.94 2.67 -2.67
N LEU A 65 -17.77 2.53 -3.71
CA LEU A 65 -19.10 3.13 -3.75
C LEU A 65 -19.98 2.63 -2.61
N THR A 66 -20.04 1.31 -2.38
CA THR A 66 -20.78 0.73 -1.25
C THR A 66 -20.31 1.32 0.08
N ALA A 67 -18.99 1.31 0.33
CA ALA A 67 -18.44 1.83 1.57
C ALA A 67 -18.75 3.31 1.79
N TRP A 68 -18.62 4.14 0.74
CA TRP A 68 -18.91 5.56 0.81
C TRP A 68 -20.41 5.87 0.92
N SER A 69 -21.28 5.09 0.29
CA SER A 69 -22.73 5.19 0.47
C SER A 69 -23.11 4.90 1.92
N LEU A 70 -22.62 3.82 2.51
CA LEU A 70 -22.87 3.49 3.91
C LEU A 70 -22.29 4.55 4.86
N ARG A 71 -21.09 5.05 4.58
CA ARG A 71 -20.42 6.08 5.40
C ARG A 71 -21.17 7.41 5.39
N LEU A 72 -21.68 7.85 4.24
CA LEU A 72 -22.37 9.14 4.13
C LEU A 72 -23.83 9.06 4.55
N ASP A 73 -24.54 8.02 4.11
CA ASP A 73 -26.01 7.93 4.22
C ASP A 73 -26.49 6.91 5.25
N GLY A 74 -25.64 5.97 5.66
CA GLY A 74 -25.99 4.93 6.64
C GLY A 74 -26.73 3.74 6.04
N SER A 75 -26.88 2.69 6.85
CA SER A 75 -27.53 1.44 6.45
C SER A 75 -29.02 1.60 6.21
N ALA A 76 -29.68 2.49 6.94
CA ALA A 76 -31.13 2.73 6.80
C ALA A 76 -31.49 3.31 5.41
N ALA A 77 -30.61 4.14 4.83
CA ALA A 77 -30.78 4.67 3.49
C ALA A 77 -30.44 3.64 2.38
N HIS A 78 -29.64 2.61 2.72
CA HIS A 78 -29.15 1.61 1.78
C HIS A 78 -29.25 0.18 2.34
N PRO A 79 -30.46 -0.32 2.66
CA PRO A 79 -30.63 -1.60 3.34
C PRO A 79 -30.09 -2.79 2.52
N GLY A 80 -30.07 -2.67 1.19
CA GLY A 80 -29.50 -3.70 0.30
C GLY A 80 -27.98 -3.66 0.15
N LEU A 81 -27.29 -2.68 0.72
CA LEU A 81 -25.84 -2.51 0.65
C LEU A 81 -25.11 -2.93 1.94
N ASP A 82 -25.79 -2.92 3.08
CA ASP A 82 -25.20 -3.31 4.37
C ASP A 82 -25.26 -4.84 4.59
N HIS A 83 -24.37 -5.54 3.90
CA HIS A 83 -24.22 -7.00 4.06
C HIS A 83 -23.60 -7.39 5.40
N ASN A 84 -23.07 -6.44 6.17
CA ASN A 84 -22.30 -6.67 7.38
C ASN A 84 -23.03 -6.22 8.66
N ALA A 85 -24.28 -5.78 8.58
CA ALA A 85 -25.10 -5.32 9.72
C ALA A 85 -25.14 -6.33 10.88
N GLY A 86 -25.18 -7.64 10.58
CA GLY A 86 -25.16 -8.68 11.62
C GLY A 86 -23.84 -8.78 12.39
N THR A 87 -22.76 -8.21 11.86
CA THR A 87 -21.43 -8.17 12.50
C THR A 87 -21.10 -6.79 13.07
N LEU A 88 -21.46 -5.72 12.36
CA LEU A 88 -21.09 -4.34 12.71
C LEU A 88 -22.21 -3.58 13.43
N GLY A 89 -23.43 -4.12 13.44
CA GLY A 89 -24.64 -3.34 13.74
C GLY A 89 -25.00 -2.39 12.58
N PRO A 90 -26.16 -1.71 12.67
CA PRO A 90 -26.54 -0.71 11.69
C PRO A 90 -25.57 0.49 11.70
N ILE A 91 -25.16 0.94 10.52
CA ILE A 91 -24.26 2.06 10.34
C ILE A 91 -25.07 3.36 10.32
N LEU A 92 -24.77 4.27 11.24
CA LEU A 92 -25.30 5.62 11.25
C LEU A 92 -24.46 6.52 10.32
N GLY A 93 -25.06 6.99 9.23
CA GLY A 93 -24.37 7.77 8.21
C GLY A 93 -23.93 9.16 8.70
N TRP A 94 -22.84 9.69 8.15
CA TRP A 94 -22.34 11.01 8.54
C TRP A 94 -23.36 12.12 8.36
N ARG A 95 -24.17 12.12 7.28
CA ARG A 95 -25.20 13.14 7.06
C ARG A 95 -26.24 13.18 8.19
N GLU A 96 -26.64 12.01 8.68
CA GLU A 96 -27.55 11.88 9.81
C GLU A 96 -26.88 12.31 11.12
N ARG A 97 -25.66 11.83 11.39
CA ARG A 97 -24.87 12.24 12.56
C ARG A 97 -24.70 13.75 12.67
N TYR A 98 -24.46 14.43 11.55
CA TYR A 98 -24.37 15.90 11.53
C TYR A 98 -25.71 16.57 11.81
N ARG A 99 -26.80 16.10 11.20
CA ARG A 99 -28.14 16.66 11.43
C ARG A 99 -28.53 16.54 12.91
N ASP A 100 -28.38 15.36 13.47
CA ASP A 100 -28.80 15.06 14.85
C ASP A 100 -27.89 15.73 15.87
N GLY A 101 -26.58 15.70 15.64
CA GLY A 101 -25.58 16.35 16.48
C GLY A 101 -25.76 17.86 16.55
N LEU A 102 -25.97 18.53 15.41
CA LEU A 102 -26.22 19.96 15.37
C LEU A 102 -27.55 20.33 16.04
N ALA A 103 -28.61 19.54 15.81
CA ALA A 103 -29.90 19.76 16.46
C ALA A 103 -29.82 19.56 17.99
N ALA A 104 -29.01 18.60 18.46
CA ALA A 104 -28.78 18.37 19.87
C ALA A 104 -28.00 19.52 20.53
N LEU A 105 -26.97 20.06 19.85
CA LEU A 105 -26.26 21.25 20.31
C LEU A 105 -27.20 22.45 20.44
N ASP A 106 -28.05 22.70 19.44
CA ASP A 106 -28.99 23.84 19.48
C ASP A 106 -30.03 23.69 20.59
N ARG A 107 -30.59 22.48 20.77
CA ARG A 107 -31.50 22.20 21.90
C ARG A 107 -30.81 22.42 23.24
N SER A 108 -29.61 21.87 23.43
CA SER A 108 -28.86 22.04 24.68
C SER A 108 -28.53 23.50 24.96
N SER A 109 -28.13 24.25 23.93
CA SER A 109 -27.88 25.69 24.01
C SER A 109 -29.12 26.46 24.45
N ARG A 110 -30.28 26.18 23.85
CA ARG A 110 -31.55 26.83 24.22
C ARG A 110 -31.96 26.50 25.65
N THR A 111 -31.77 25.26 26.08
CA THR A 111 -32.05 24.84 27.46
C THR A 111 -31.12 25.53 28.48
N LEU A 112 -29.83 25.63 28.19
CA LEU A 112 -28.85 26.17 29.15
C LEU A 112 -28.80 27.70 29.17
N PHE A 113 -29.03 28.35 28.02
CA PHE A 113 -28.73 29.77 27.84
C PHE A 113 -29.83 30.56 27.12
N GLY A 114 -30.95 29.93 26.74
CA GLY A 114 -32.07 30.58 26.06
C GLY A 114 -31.80 31.04 24.62
N GLN A 115 -30.64 30.69 24.05
CA GLN A 115 -30.18 31.14 22.72
C GLN A 115 -29.77 29.95 21.85
N GLY A 116 -29.75 30.13 20.53
CA GLY A 116 -29.24 29.11 19.61
C GLY A 116 -27.72 28.93 19.75
N PHE A 117 -27.20 27.74 19.44
CA PHE A 117 -25.77 27.42 19.64
C PHE A 117 -24.84 28.37 18.86
N ALA A 118 -25.25 28.74 17.65
CA ALA A 118 -24.51 29.67 16.79
C ALA A 118 -24.47 31.10 17.35
N GLU A 119 -25.39 31.48 18.23
CA GLU A 119 -25.52 32.82 18.80
C GLU A 119 -24.70 33.00 20.08
N LEU A 120 -24.34 31.90 20.76
CA LEU A 120 -23.56 31.93 21.99
C LEU A 120 -22.16 32.55 21.80
N ASP A 121 -21.64 33.19 22.84
CA ASP A 121 -20.22 33.55 22.92
C ASP A 121 -19.32 32.29 23.06
N PRO A 122 -18.01 32.40 22.76
CA PRO A 122 -17.11 31.24 22.79
C PRO A 122 -17.11 30.45 24.11
N THR A 123 -17.11 31.14 25.26
CA THR A 123 -17.07 30.48 26.57
C THR A 123 -18.32 29.63 26.79
N ARG A 124 -19.50 30.16 26.44
CA ARG A 124 -20.75 29.38 26.54
C ARG A 124 -20.82 28.23 25.53
N ARG A 125 -20.25 28.38 24.33
CA ARG A 125 -20.17 27.27 23.36
C ARG A 125 -19.35 26.11 23.89
N GLU A 126 -18.21 26.37 24.52
CA GLU A 126 -17.38 25.31 25.13
C GLU A 126 -18.16 24.52 26.19
N ILE A 127 -18.97 25.20 27.00
CA ILE A 127 -19.82 24.56 28.01
C ILE A 127 -20.84 23.61 27.37
N VAL A 128 -21.43 23.98 26.22
CA VAL A 128 -22.37 23.12 25.49
C VAL A 128 -21.61 21.95 24.83
N ILE A 129 -20.46 22.20 24.20
CA ILE A 129 -19.63 21.18 23.54
C ILE A 129 -19.17 20.12 24.55
N ALA A 130 -18.74 20.54 25.75
CA ALA A 130 -18.28 19.65 26.81
C ALA A 130 -19.38 18.69 27.30
N ARG A 131 -20.66 19.07 27.16
CA ARG A 131 -21.82 18.24 27.54
C ARG A 131 -22.45 17.48 26.38
N ALA A 132 -22.02 17.73 25.15
CA ALA A 132 -22.59 17.11 23.96
C ALA A 132 -22.16 15.64 23.81
N ASP A 133 -22.79 14.93 22.87
CA ASP A 133 -22.30 13.62 22.42
C ASP A 133 -20.86 13.77 21.88
N GLN A 134 -19.91 13.25 22.63
CA GLN A 134 -18.49 13.33 22.30
C GLN A 134 -18.15 12.55 21.02
N SER A 135 -18.99 11.60 20.59
CA SER A 135 -18.85 10.90 19.31
C SER A 135 -19.05 11.87 18.13
N PHE A 136 -20.04 12.76 18.22
CA PHE A 136 -20.32 13.76 17.20
C PHE A 136 -19.24 14.86 17.22
N ILE A 137 -18.86 15.35 18.41
CA ILE A 137 -17.77 16.33 18.54
C ILE A 137 -16.47 15.78 17.94
N ALA A 138 -16.18 14.49 18.14
CA ALA A 138 -15.01 13.85 17.55
C ALA A 138 -15.05 13.81 16.02
N LEU A 139 -16.20 13.46 15.44
CA LEU A 139 -16.39 13.49 13.99
C LEU A 139 -16.21 14.92 13.44
N ALA A 140 -16.87 15.90 14.06
CA ALA A 140 -16.82 17.30 13.64
C ALA A 140 -15.40 17.87 13.73
N TYR A 141 -14.67 17.56 14.81
CA TYR A 141 -13.28 17.93 14.98
C TYR A 141 -12.39 17.31 13.90
N ALA A 142 -12.49 16.00 13.67
CA ALA A 142 -11.69 15.30 12.67
C ALA A 142 -11.86 15.92 11.27
N HIS A 143 -13.10 16.14 10.84
CA HIS A 143 -13.36 16.81 9.56
C HIS A 143 -12.96 18.29 9.54
N GLY A 144 -13.00 18.99 10.69
CA GLY A 144 -12.49 20.36 10.82
C GLY A 144 -10.98 20.43 10.61
N VAL A 145 -10.23 19.45 11.14
CA VAL A 145 -8.79 19.29 10.89
C VAL A 145 -8.54 18.99 9.41
N GLU A 146 -9.30 18.07 8.82
CA GLU A 146 -9.24 17.76 7.38
C GLU A 146 -9.48 19.02 6.54
N GLY A 147 -10.58 19.74 6.75
CA GLY A 147 -10.89 20.97 6.02
C GLY A 147 -9.89 22.10 6.24
N THR A 148 -9.13 22.05 7.34
CA THR A 148 -8.08 23.04 7.63
C THR A 148 -6.76 22.71 6.93
N PHE A 149 -6.39 21.43 6.87
CA PHE A 149 -5.04 21.01 6.44
C PHE A 149 -5.00 20.14 5.17
N ALA A 150 -6.13 19.87 4.54
CA ALA A 150 -6.19 19.20 3.24
C ALA A 150 -5.69 20.08 2.10
N ALA A 151 -5.49 19.45 0.93
CA ALA A 151 -5.31 20.16 -0.31
C ALA A 151 -6.57 21.01 -0.61
N PRO A 152 -6.42 22.30 -1.01
CA PRO A 152 -7.56 23.19 -1.18
C PRO A 152 -8.59 22.74 -2.22
N GLU A 153 -8.22 21.86 -3.13
CA GLU A 153 -9.12 21.29 -4.13
C GLU A 153 -10.29 20.52 -3.50
N TYR A 154 -10.15 20.08 -2.25
CA TYR A 154 -11.22 19.47 -1.46
C TYR A 154 -12.22 20.49 -0.87
N GLY A 155 -12.05 21.79 -1.11
CA GLY A 155 -12.98 22.85 -0.70
C GLY A 155 -12.51 23.69 0.50
N GLY A 156 -11.62 23.14 1.33
CA GLY A 156 -11.06 23.83 2.51
C GLY A 156 -9.69 24.47 2.28
N ASN A 157 -8.96 24.73 3.37
CA ASN A 157 -7.62 25.31 3.40
C ASN A 157 -7.44 26.50 2.43
N ALA A 158 -8.44 27.38 2.38
CA ALA A 158 -8.50 28.49 1.45
C ALA A 158 -7.26 29.39 1.57
N GLY A 159 -6.67 29.76 0.43
CA GLY A 159 -5.45 30.55 0.40
C GLY A 159 -4.24 29.88 1.08
N LEU A 160 -4.28 28.56 1.29
CA LEU A 160 -3.29 27.78 2.03
C LEU A 160 -3.19 28.22 3.51
N ALA A 161 -4.24 28.81 4.07
CA ALA A 161 -4.21 29.43 5.39
C ALA A 161 -3.85 28.45 6.51
N GLY A 162 -4.35 27.21 6.47
CA GLY A 162 -4.01 26.18 7.44
C GLY A 162 -2.56 25.73 7.30
N TRP A 163 -2.07 25.53 6.09
CA TRP A 163 -0.65 25.20 5.89
C TRP A 163 0.29 26.32 6.34
N ARG A 164 -0.06 27.59 6.06
CA ARG A 164 0.72 28.76 6.48
C ARG A 164 0.75 28.90 8.01
N SER A 165 -0.36 28.63 8.70
CA SER A 165 -0.41 28.77 10.17
C SER A 165 0.56 27.84 10.89
N ILE A 166 0.82 26.66 10.35
CA ILE A 166 1.79 25.69 10.89
C ILE A 166 3.13 25.68 10.13
N ARG A 167 3.36 26.67 9.25
CA ARG A 167 4.55 26.76 8.40
C ARG A 167 4.83 25.48 7.59
N PHE A 168 3.78 24.78 7.17
CA PHE A 168 3.85 23.62 6.29
C PHE A 168 3.98 24.09 4.83
N ASP A 169 4.92 23.51 4.07
CA ASP A 169 5.22 23.99 2.70
C ASP A 169 4.20 23.50 1.65
N GLY A 170 3.17 22.77 2.08
CA GLY A 170 2.21 22.14 1.19
C GLY A 170 2.73 20.90 0.49
N ASP A 171 2.04 20.54 -0.59
CA ASP A 171 2.33 19.40 -1.48
C ASP A 171 3.43 19.70 -2.51
N ARG A 172 4.41 20.54 -2.14
CA ARG A 172 5.58 20.89 -2.96
C ARG A 172 6.42 19.66 -3.30
N GLN A 173 6.79 19.50 -4.57
CA GLN A 173 7.54 18.35 -5.08
C GLN A 173 8.58 18.73 -6.15
N PRO A 174 9.87 18.32 -6.02
CA PRO A 174 10.48 17.85 -4.78
C PRO A 174 10.55 18.94 -3.72
N LEU A 175 10.72 18.55 -2.45
CA LEU A 175 10.95 19.50 -1.35
C LEU A 175 12.38 20.06 -1.35
N GLY A 176 13.31 19.43 -2.07
CA GLY A 176 14.70 19.85 -2.13
C GLY A 176 15.46 19.68 -0.82
N TYR A 177 16.69 20.19 -0.80
CA TYR A 177 17.52 20.32 0.40
C TYR A 177 18.12 21.72 0.46
N VAL A 178 18.33 22.25 1.66
CA VAL A 178 19.00 23.54 1.85
C VAL A 178 20.47 23.28 2.13
N ASP A 179 21.33 23.72 1.24
CA ASP A 179 22.78 23.62 1.40
C ASP A 179 23.23 24.43 2.63
N PRO A 180 23.96 23.84 3.58
CA PRO A 180 24.25 24.49 4.85
C PRO A 180 25.30 25.61 4.69
N VAL A 181 26.11 25.56 3.63
CA VAL A 181 27.17 26.54 3.36
C VAL A 181 26.61 27.77 2.65
N SER A 182 26.03 27.57 1.47
CA SER A 182 25.47 28.63 0.62
C SER A 182 24.08 29.09 1.06
N ARG A 183 23.42 28.36 1.98
CA ARG A 183 22.02 28.55 2.39
C ARG A 183 21.02 28.50 1.23
N CYS A 184 21.44 27.99 0.07
CA CYS A 184 20.64 27.90 -1.13
C CYS A 184 19.78 26.63 -1.11
N GLU A 185 18.53 26.74 -1.54
CA GLU A 185 17.67 25.58 -1.79
C GLU A 185 18.07 24.92 -3.13
N LEU A 186 18.46 23.66 -3.06
CA LEU A 186 18.92 22.87 -4.19
C LEU A 186 17.87 21.81 -4.55
N ALA A 187 17.77 21.55 -5.86
CA ALA A 187 17.10 20.35 -6.34
C ALA A 187 17.74 19.10 -5.69
N PRO A 188 16.96 18.04 -5.42
CA PRO A 188 17.52 16.82 -4.87
C PRO A 188 18.64 16.28 -5.76
N VAL A 189 19.69 15.74 -5.14
CA VAL A 189 20.86 15.14 -5.82
C VAL A 189 20.44 14.05 -6.82
N SER A 190 19.29 13.42 -6.59
CA SER A 190 18.72 12.32 -7.35
C SER A 190 17.43 12.67 -8.11
N GLY A 191 17.18 13.97 -8.31
CA GLY A 191 15.93 14.51 -8.86
C GLY A 191 15.75 14.40 -10.38
N PRO A 192 14.58 14.81 -10.90
CA PRO A 192 14.19 14.66 -12.31
C PRO A 192 15.10 15.40 -13.33
N GLU A 193 15.98 16.29 -12.87
CA GLU A 193 16.91 17.06 -13.71
C GLU A 193 18.36 16.56 -13.65
N SER A 194 18.70 15.57 -12.83
CA SER A 194 20.07 15.05 -12.70
C SER A 194 20.51 14.16 -13.88
N GLY A 195 19.83 14.26 -15.03
CA GLY A 195 20.17 13.59 -16.28
C GLY A 195 19.62 14.41 -17.45
N SER A 196 20.52 15.00 -18.25
CA SER A 196 20.24 15.84 -19.42
C SER A 196 19.65 15.08 -20.63
N GLY A 197 18.99 13.95 -20.41
CA GLY A 197 18.34 13.18 -21.47
C GLY A 197 16.84 13.37 -21.40
N ALA A 198 16.19 13.54 -22.56
CA ALA A 198 14.75 13.36 -22.70
C ALA A 198 14.29 12.20 -21.82
N ALA A 199 13.14 12.35 -21.16
CA ALA A 199 12.46 11.27 -20.48
C ALA A 199 12.02 10.23 -21.52
N ALA A 200 12.98 9.55 -22.14
CA ALA A 200 12.75 8.38 -22.95
C ALA A 200 12.05 7.42 -22.00
N GLN A 201 10.83 7.06 -22.37
CA GLN A 201 10.21 5.85 -21.91
C GLN A 201 11.19 4.73 -22.23
N LEU A 202 12.14 4.46 -21.32
CA LEU A 202 13.01 3.31 -21.41
C LEU A 202 12.08 2.13 -21.30
N ALA A 203 11.80 1.51 -22.46
CA ALA A 203 10.98 0.33 -22.55
C ALA A 203 11.47 -0.67 -21.51
N LEU A 204 10.54 -1.25 -20.74
CA LEU A 204 10.91 -2.30 -19.80
C LEU A 204 11.59 -3.42 -20.60
N ASP A 205 12.82 -3.75 -20.23
CA ASP A 205 13.59 -4.87 -20.78
C ASP A 205 13.55 -6.04 -19.77
N PRO A 206 12.66 -7.03 -19.95
CA PRO A 206 12.63 -8.22 -19.11
C PRO A 206 13.95 -8.99 -19.19
N ALA A 207 14.60 -9.07 -20.35
CA ALA A 207 15.85 -9.81 -20.52
C ALA A 207 16.99 -9.14 -19.75
N GLY A 208 17.06 -7.81 -19.80
CA GLY A 208 18.01 -7.00 -19.03
C GLY A 208 17.88 -7.16 -17.52
N LEU A 209 16.66 -7.22 -16.98
CA LEU A 209 16.47 -7.47 -15.55
C LEU A 209 17.04 -8.84 -15.13
N TRP A 210 16.95 -9.84 -15.99
CA TRP A 210 17.51 -11.14 -15.69
C TRP A 210 19.02 -11.24 -15.90
N ARG A 211 19.58 -10.54 -16.88
CA ARG A 211 21.03 -10.41 -17.03
C ARG A 211 21.70 -9.88 -15.76
N ILE A 212 20.99 -9.05 -14.99
CA ILE A 212 21.47 -8.53 -13.69
C ILE A 212 21.73 -9.64 -12.67
N VAL A 213 21.02 -10.78 -12.78
CA VAL A 213 21.05 -11.90 -11.83
C VAL A 213 21.49 -13.22 -12.48
N ASP A 214 21.81 -13.21 -13.78
CA ASP A 214 22.32 -14.37 -14.50
C ASP A 214 23.64 -14.83 -13.82
N GLY A 215 23.70 -16.11 -13.44
CA GLY A 215 24.80 -16.70 -12.66
C GLY A 215 24.54 -16.80 -11.14
N VAL A 216 23.57 -16.03 -10.62
CA VAL A 216 23.13 -16.09 -9.21
C VAL A 216 21.84 -16.89 -9.08
N LEU A 217 20.92 -16.72 -10.03
CA LEU A 217 19.70 -17.52 -10.17
C LEU A 217 19.84 -18.37 -11.43
N ALA A 218 19.78 -19.71 -11.28
CA ALA A 218 19.69 -20.60 -12.43
C ALA A 218 18.51 -20.18 -13.32
N LYS A 219 18.66 -20.25 -14.64
CA LYS A 219 17.50 -20.12 -15.55
C LYS A 219 16.43 -21.09 -15.06
N PRO A 220 15.18 -20.65 -14.84
CA PRO A 220 14.15 -21.55 -14.33
C PRO A 220 14.03 -22.74 -15.28
N ASN A 221 14.45 -23.92 -14.84
CA ASN A 221 14.28 -25.19 -15.57
C ASN A 221 12.84 -25.69 -15.39
N ILE A 222 11.89 -24.80 -15.61
CA ILE A 222 10.46 -25.07 -15.51
C ILE A 222 10.04 -25.51 -16.92
N GLY A 223 10.19 -26.80 -17.19
CA GLY A 223 9.81 -27.39 -18.49
C GLY A 223 8.37 -27.02 -18.85
N ARG A 224 8.19 -26.51 -20.07
CA ARG A 224 6.84 -26.34 -20.66
C ARG A 224 6.30 -27.76 -20.88
N ASP A 225 5.28 -28.19 -20.14
CA ASP A 225 4.69 -29.53 -20.30
C ASP A 225 4.28 -29.72 -21.78
N GLN A 226 5.03 -30.57 -22.49
CA GLN A 226 4.91 -30.76 -23.95
C GLN A 226 3.55 -31.32 -24.38
N ARG A 227 2.70 -31.76 -23.44
CA ARG A 227 1.31 -32.17 -23.71
C ARG A 227 0.43 -31.04 -24.27
N VAL A 228 0.89 -29.79 -24.28
CA VAL A 228 0.20 -28.64 -24.92
C VAL A 228 0.39 -28.61 -26.44
N ALA A 229 1.47 -29.19 -26.99
CA ALA A 229 1.78 -29.05 -28.43
C ALA A 229 0.90 -29.94 -29.33
N ARG A 230 0.37 -31.06 -28.81
CA ARG A 230 -0.36 -32.05 -29.62
C ARG A 230 -1.79 -31.66 -30.01
N THR A 231 -2.38 -30.60 -29.45
CA THR A 231 -3.72 -30.13 -29.87
C THR A 231 -3.69 -29.03 -30.94
N ALA A 232 -2.50 -28.60 -31.38
CA ALA A 232 -2.34 -27.61 -32.44
C ALA A 232 -2.00 -28.21 -33.81
N ALA A 233 -1.61 -29.49 -33.88
CA ALA A 233 -1.19 -30.17 -35.10
C ALA A 233 -2.19 -31.24 -35.54
N SER A 234 -3.39 -30.82 -35.95
CA SER A 234 -4.27 -31.63 -36.81
C SER A 234 -5.10 -30.70 -37.70
N ARG A 235 -4.44 -30.13 -38.72
CA ARG A 235 -5.13 -29.57 -39.88
C ARG A 235 -4.52 -30.22 -41.12
N GLY A 236 -5.23 -31.21 -41.66
CA GLY A 236 -5.01 -31.70 -43.01
C GLY A 236 -5.51 -30.68 -44.05
N PRO A 237 -5.07 -30.80 -45.32
CA PRO A 237 -5.16 -29.76 -46.33
C PRO A 237 -6.47 -29.82 -47.11
N GLY A 238 -6.88 -28.69 -47.69
CA GLY A 238 -7.90 -28.67 -48.74
C GLY A 238 -8.91 -27.53 -48.60
N LEU A 239 -8.64 -26.41 -49.28
CA LEU A 239 -9.69 -25.53 -49.79
C LEU A 239 -10.01 -25.99 -51.22
N PRO A 240 -11.29 -25.97 -51.62
CA PRO A 240 -11.61 -25.25 -52.84
C PRO A 240 -12.72 -24.23 -52.61
N GLY A 241 -12.65 -23.15 -53.39
CA GLY A 241 -13.53 -22.00 -53.31
C GLY A 241 -14.96 -22.25 -53.79
N GLY A 242 -15.78 -21.21 -53.65
CA GLY A 242 -17.14 -21.22 -54.21
C GLY A 242 -18.09 -20.24 -53.55
N ALA A 243 -18.22 -19.07 -54.20
CA ALA A 243 -19.43 -18.28 -54.42
C ALA A 243 -20.36 -17.87 -53.24
N LEU A 244 -20.54 -16.54 -53.15
CA LEU A 244 -21.69 -15.88 -52.55
C LEU A 244 -23.00 -16.31 -53.22
N ARG A 245 -24.01 -16.66 -52.40
CA ARG A 245 -25.43 -16.48 -52.74
C ARG A 245 -26.24 -16.06 -51.51
N SER A 246 -27.10 -15.08 -51.75
CA SER A 246 -28.14 -14.53 -50.88
C SER A 246 -29.33 -15.48 -50.73
N ALA A 247 -29.91 -15.57 -49.54
CA ALA A 247 -31.33 -15.89 -49.34
C ALA A 247 -31.83 -15.45 -47.95
N THR A 248 -33.08 -15.01 -47.93
CA THR A 248 -33.93 -14.42 -46.90
C THR A 248 -34.31 -15.35 -45.73
N PRO A 249 -34.93 -14.83 -44.65
CA PRO A 249 -35.02 -15.52 -43.36
C PRO A 249 -36.30 -16.35 -43.24
N SER A 250 -36.19 -17.58 -42.73
CA SER A 250 -37.30 -18.33 -42.17
C SER A 250 -36.85 -19.08 -40.91
N GLY A 251 -37.71 -19.00 -39.89
CA GLY A 251 -37.38 -19.29 -38.50
C GLY A 251 -37.11 -20.75 -38.19
N VAL A 252 -36.17 -20.98 -37.27
CA VAL A 252 -36.06 -22.22 -36.49
C VAL A 252 -35.51 -21.91 -35.09
N SER A 253 -36.36 -22.13 -34.10
CA SER A 253 -36.07 -22.62 -32.73
C SER A 253 -34.91 -22.00 -31.92
N GLU A 254 -35.30 -21.23 -30.91
CA GLU A 254 -34.55 -21.00 -29.67
C GLU A 254 -34.26 -22.32 -28.95
N SER A 255 -33.13 -22.98 -29.19
CA SER A 255 -32.62 -23.98 -28.23
C SER A 255 -31.13 -24.34 -28.31
N ARG A 256 -30.34 -23.81 -29.24
CA ARG A 256 -28.92 -24.22 -29.36
C ARG A 256 -27.95 -23.07 -29.64
N ARG A 257 -27.72 -22.20 -28.66
CA ARG A 257 -26.54 -21.30 -28.67
C ARG A 257 -26.06 -20.81 -27.29
N ARG A 258 -26.09 -21.68 -26.27
CA ARG A 258 -25.18 -21.53 -25.10
C ARG A 258 -23.93 -22.41 -25.30
N ARG A 259 -23.15 -22.09 -26.34
CA ARG A 259 -21.77 -22.56 -26.42
C ARG A 259 -21.01 -21.80 -25.31
N ARG A 260 -20.89 -22.39 -24.12
CA ARG A 260 -19.91 -21.97 -23.10
C ARG A 260 -18.59 -21.79 -23.86
N ARG A 261 -18.10 -20.55 -24.02
CA ARG A 261 -16.71 -20.30 -24.38
C ARG A 261 -15.90 -20.99 -23.29
N ARG A 262 -15.41 -22.21 -23.54
CA ARG A 262 -14.38 -22.83 -22.70
C ARG A 262 -13.19 -21.88 -22.81
N THR A 263 -13.02 -21.02 -21.81
CA THR A 263 -11.81 -20.23 -21.64
C THR A 263 -10.67 -21.24 -21.63
N ARG A 264 -9.72 -21.09 -22.55
CA ARG A 264 -8.55 -21.96 -22.63
C ARG A 264 -7.84 -21.85 -21.29
N ALA A 265 -7.59 -22.99 -20.63
CA ALA A 265 -6.93 -22.98 -19.33
C ALA A 265 -5.55 -22.31 -19.46
N VAL A 266 -5.23 -21.46 -18.49
CA VAL A 266 -3.91 -20.83 -18.39
C VAL A 266 -2.92 -21.76 -17.70
N ASP A 267 -1.63 -21.50 -17.84
CA ASP A 267 -0.61 -22.33 -17.20
C ASP A 267 -0.64 -22.12 -15.69
N ALA A 268 -0.73 -20.87 -15.24
CA ALA A 268 -0.87 -20.53 -13.82
C ALA A 268 -1.86 -19.38 -13.57
N VAL A 269 -2.61 -19.49 -12.48
CA VAL A 269 -3.31 -18.36 -11.86
C VAL A 269 -2.66 -18.07 -10.52
N ILE A 270 -2.41 -16.79 -10.24
CA ILE A 270 -1.80 -16.30 -9.00
C ILE A 270 -2.82 -15.43 -8.30
N VAL A 271 -3.13 -15.75 -7.04
CA VAL A 271 -4.07 -15.00 -6.21
C VAL A 271 -3.29 -13.98 -5.39
N GLY A 272 -3.58 -12.69 -5.56
CA GLY A 272 -2.83 -11.58 -5.00
C GLY A 272 -1.67 -11.14 -5.88
N SER A 273 -1.25 -9.88 -5.73
CA SER A 273 -0.18 -9.28 -6.54
C SER A 273 0.99 -8.73 -5.70
N GLY A 274 1.10 -9.15 -4.44
CA GLY A 274 2.19 -8.77 -3.53
C GLY A 274 3.59 -9.23 -3.98
N PRO A 275 4.62 -9.05 -3.14
CA PRO A 275 6.01 -9.34 -3.53
C PRO A 275 6.27 -10.75 -4.03
N GLY A 276 5.85 -11.77 -3.29
CA GLY A 276 6.01 -13.17 -3.70
C GLY A 276 5.29 -13.47 -5.02
N ALA A 277 4.03 -13.07 -5.11
CA ALA A 277 3.20 -13.23 -6.32
C ALA A 277 3.80 -12.53 -7.55
N SER A 278 4.28 -11.30 -7.40
CA SER A 278 4.91 -10.53 -8.46
C SER A 278 6.18 -11.22 -8.98
N MET A 279 7.02 -11.75 -8.08
CA MET A 279 8.23 -12.47 -8.46
C MET A 279 7.89 -13.79 -9.16
N ALA A 280 6.94 -14.56 -8.62
CA ALA A 280 6.46 -15.79 -9.25
C ALA A 280 5.91 -15.53 -10.65
N ALA A 281 5.07 -14.50 -10.83
CA ALA A 281 4.54 -14.09 -12.12
C ALA A 281 5.67 -13.80 -13.13
N PHE A 282 6.70 -13.07 -12.70
CA PHE A 282 7.83 -12.71 -13.53
C PHE A 282 8.67 -13.92 -13.96
N VAL A 283 8.99 -14.82 -13.02
CA VAL A 283 9.72 -16.06 -13.29
C VAL A 283 8.97 -16.94 -14.29
N LEU A 284 7.68 -17.18 -14.03
CA LEU A 284 6.84 -18.06 -14.85
C LEU A 284 6.60 -17.46 -16.24
N ALA A 285 6.29 -16.17 -16.33
CA ALA A 285 6.08 -15.50 -17.61
C ALA A 285 7.33 -15.54 -18.49
N ARG A 286 8.53 -15.33 -17.92
CA ARG A 286 9.79 -15.50 -18.67
C ARG A 286 10.05 -16.94 -19.06
N ALA A 287 9.71 -17.91 -18.21
CA ALA A 287 9.76 -19.33 -18.56
C ALA A 287 8.76 -19.70 -19.68
N GLY A 288 7.94 -18.74 -20.13
CA GLY A 288 7.07 -18.89 -21.27
C GLY A 288 5.65 -19.33 -20.90
N TRP A 289 5.28 -19.29 -19.63
CA TRP A 289 3.96 -19.64 -19.15
C TRP A 289 2.98 -18.48 -19.35
N HIS A 290 1.73 -18.79 -19.67
CA HIS A 290 0.63 -17.83 -19.60
C HIS A 290 0.11 -17.73 -18.16
N VAL A 291 0.29 -16.55 -17.56
CA VAL A 291 0.00 -16.28 -16.16
C VAL A 291 -1.13 -15.26 -16.04
N VAL A 292 -2.11 -15.53 -15.19
CA VAL A 292 -3.14 -14.55 -14.78
C VAL A 292 -2.93 -14.23 -13.30
N VAL A 293 -2.78 -12.96 -12.97
CA VAL A 293 -2.69 -12.45 -11.59
C VAL A 293 -4.00 -11.76 -11.25
N LEU A 294 -4.65 -12.17 -10.15
CA LEU A 294 -5.91 -11.61 -9.68
C LEU A 294 -5.66 -10.81 -8.39
N GLU A 295 -5.97 -9.52 -8.42
CA GLU A 295 -5.78 -8.60 -7.30
C GLU A 295 -7.13 -8.02 -6.86
N ARG A 296 -7.45 -8.09 -5.57
CA ARG A 296 -8.72 -7.56 -5.04
C ARG A 296 -8.80 -6.04 -5.11
N GLY A 297 -7.66 -5.37 -4.94
CA GLY A 297 -7.58 -3.91 -4.89
C GLY A 297 -7.47 -3.20 -6.24
N PRO A 298 -7.42 -1.86 -6.23
CA PRO A 298 -7.24 -1.04 -7.42
C PRO A 298 -5.84 -1.19 -8.05
N ASN A 299 -5.75 -0.85 -9.34
CA ASN A 299 -4.47 -0.68 -10.03
C ASN A 299 -4.11 0.81 -10.17
N PRO A 300 -3.20 1.36 -9.36
CA PRO A 300 -2.76 2.74 -9.55
C PRO A 300 -1.84 2.92 -10.77
N TYR A 301 -1.38 1.85 -11.42
CA TYR A 301 -0.46 1.90 -12.56
C TYR A 301 -1.22 1.72 -13.89
N ARG A 302 -1.81 2.81 -14.42
CA ARG A 302 -2.59 2.79 -15.68
C ARG A 302 -1.85 2.19 -16.89
N ALA A 303 -0.53 2.29 -16.90
CA ALA A 303 0.33 1.79 -17.96
C ALA A 303 1.35 0.77 -17.42
N LEU A 304 0.92 -0.08 -16.48
CA LEU A 304 1.71 -1.20 -15.98
C LEU A 304 2.29 -2.01 -17.15
N GLY A 305 3.60 -2.27 -17.09
CA GLY A 305 4.33 -2.92 -18.17
C GLY A 305 4.83 -1.99 -19.28
N ARG A 306 4.48 -0.70 -19.25
CA ARG A 306 5.03 0.33 -20.14
C ARG A 306 5.84 1.39 -19.39
N ASN A 307 5.41 1.80 -18.20
CA ASN A 307 6.14 2.73 -17.34
C ASN A 307 5.86 2.48 -15.84
N GLY A 308 6.70 3.05 -14.97
CA GLY A 308 6.62 2.91 -13.50
C GLY A 308 5.75 3.95 -12.80
N TYR A 309 4.90 4.63 -13.57
CA TYR A 309 4.18 5.82 -13.14
C TYR A 309 2.78 5.46 -12.61
N SER A 310 2.39 6.02 -11.47
CA SER A 310 1.18 5.63 -10.75
C SER A 310 0.20 6.78 -10.49
N GLU A 311 -1.00 6.49 -10.01
CA GLU A 311 -1.95 7.48 -9.45
C GLU A 311 -1.73 7.72 -7.96
N LEU A 312 -0.68 7.15 -7.38
CA LEU A 312 -0.28 7.41 -6.00
C LEU A 312 0.19 8.86 -5.88
N THR A 313 0.01 9.48 -4.71
CA THR A 313 0.22 10.91 -4.51
C THR A 313 0.69 11.17 -3.08
N GLY A 314 1.23 12.37 -2.82
CA GLY A 314 1.50 12.84 -1.45
C GLY A 314 0.27 13.40 -0.73
N ASP A 315 -0.94 13.08 -1.20
CA ASP A 315 -2.21 13.51 -0.60
C ASP A 315 -2.53 12.65 0.62
N GLU A 316 -2.47 13.29 1.78
CA GLU A 316 -2.71 12.65 3.07
C GLU A 316 -4.16 12.21 3.26
N LEU A 317 -5.14 12.94 2.73
CA LEU A 317 -6.54 12.52 2.81
C LEU A 317 -6.74 11.19 2.09
N LYS A 318 -6.26 11.11 0.84
CA LYS A 318 -6.33 9.89 0.04
C LYS A 318 -5.60 8.71 0.71
N ALA A 319 -4.40 8.96 1.22
CA ALA A 319 -3.55 7.90 1.76
C ALA A 319 -4.07 7.39 3.13
N PHE A 320 -4.27 8.28 4.10
CA PHE A 320 -4.55 7.92 5.49
C PHE A 320 -6.02 7.97 5.87
N GLN A 321 -6.71 9.05 5.51
CA GLN A 321 -8.06 9.30 6.03
C GLN A 321 -9.14 8.53 5.24
N ARG A 322 -8.86 8.23 3.98
CA ARG A 322 -9.81 7.61 3.04
C ARG A 322 -9.38 6.21 2.59
N GLY A 323 -8.30 5.68 3.16
CA GLY A 323 -7.88 4.28 3.02
C GLY A 323 -7.64 3.79 1.59
N TYR A 324 -7.16 4.65 0.67
CA TYR A 324 -6.97 4.20 -0.71
C TYR A 324 -5.92 3.09 -0.81
N GLY A 325 -6.32 1.94 -1.37
CA GLY A 325 -5.45 0.76 -1.48
C GLY A 325 -5.40 -0.07 -0.20
N TRP A 326 -6.38 0.07 0.69
CA TRP A 326 -6.57 -0.73 1.89
C TRP A 326 -7.96 -1.37 1.89
N PRO A 327 -8.15 -2.50 2.57
CA PRO A 327 -9.49 -3.04 2.85
C PRO A 327 -10.33 -2.00 3.62
N ASP A 328 -11.58 -1.79 3.22
CA ASP A 328 -12.48 -0.89 3.95
C ASP A 328 -13.26 -1.69 5.02
N PRO A 329 -13.17 -1.33 6.31
CA PRO A 329 -13.75 -2.12 7.40
C PRO A 329 -15.28 -2.20 7.36
N LEU A 330 -15.98 -1.32 6.63
CA LEU A 330 -17.44 -1.44 6.46
C LEU A 330 -17.81 -2.57 5.49
N THR A 331 -16.94 -2.85 4.52
CA THR A 331 -17.19 -3.86 3.46
C THR A 331 -16.44 -5.17 3.71
N GLU A 332 -15.26 -5.09 4.33
CA GLU A 332 -14.38 -6.22 4.66
C GLU A 332 -14.03 -6.18 6.16
N PRO A 333 -15.02 -6.29 7.08
CA PRO A 333 -14.75 -6.23 8.51
C PRO A 333 -13.93 -7.42 8.97
N ARG A 334 -12.90 -7.14 9.77
CA ARG A 334 -12.21 -8.19 10.53
C ARG A 334 -12.94 -8.49 11.81
N THR A 335 -13.00 -9.77 12.12
CA THR A 335 -13.59 -10.26 13.36
C THR A 335 -12.66 -11.26 14.04
N PHE A 336 -12.82 -11.39 15.35
CA PHE A 336 -12.11 -12.35 16.17
C PHE A 336 -13.10 -13.16 17.00
N ARG A 337 -12.67 -14.36 17.39
CA ARG A 337 -13.36 -15.24 18.32
C ARG A 337 -12.30 -16.12 19.01
N SER A 338 -12.45 -16.33 20.32
CA SER A 338 -11.62 -17.30 21.04
C SER A 338 -12.02 -18.73 20.66
N PRO A 339 -11.08 -19.69 20.58
CA PRO A 339 -11.44 -21.10 20.31
C PRO A 339 -12.50 -21.67 21.27
N ASP A 340 -12.47 -21.25 22.53
CA ASP A 340 -13.37 -21.73 23.59
C ASP A 340 -14.69 -20.94 23.67
N ASP A 341 -14.82 -19.89 22.84
CA ASP A 341 -15.99 -19.02 22.83
C ASP A 341 -16.96 -19.45 21.71
N ALA A 342 -18.12 -20.01 22.11
CA ALA A 342 -19.23 -20.30 21.20
C ALA A 342 -20.01 -19.05 20.78
N GLY A 343 -19.70 -17.88 21.33
CA GLY A 343 -20.36 -16.60 21.12
C GLY A 343 -20.15 -15.98 19.72
N PRO A 344 -20.83 -14.86 19.43
CA PRO A 344 -20.74 -14.19 18.13
C PRO A 344 -19.32 -13.68 17.86
N ARG A 345 -18.94 -13.66 16.57
CA ARG A 345 -17.65 -13.06 16.17
C ARG A 345 -17.71 -11.56 16.45
N SER A 346 -16.73 -11.04 17.17
CA SER A 346 -16.67 -9.61 17.51
C SER A 346 -15.84 -8.86 16.47
N HIS A 347 -16.32 -7.70 16.00
CA HIS A 347 -15.51 -6.81 15.19
C HIS A 347 -14.34 -6.27 16.02
N VAL A 348 -13.13 -6.32 15.47
CA VAL A 348 -11.90 -5.94 16.19
C VAL A 348 -11.22 -4.70 15.61
N GLY A 349 -11.84 -4.04 14.64
CA GLY A 349 -11.24 -2.92 13.93
C GLY A 349 -10.10 -3.36 12.98
N PRO A 350 -9.21 -2.43 12.60
CA PRO A 350 -8.14 -2.68 11.64
C PRO A 350 -6.97 -3.42 12.30
N VAL A 351 -7.14 -4.72 12.57
CA VAL A 351 -6.08 -5.56 13.14
C VAL A 351 -5.22 -6.13 12.02
N ASN A 352 -3.99 -5.63 11.87
CA ASN A 352 -2.99 -6.09 10.90
C ASN A 352 -3.50 -6.13 9.46
N ASP A 353 -4.18 -5.05 9.04
CA ASP A 353 -4.53 -4.87 7.63
C ASP A 353 -3.29 -4.80 6.75
N LEU A 354 -3.38 -5.42 5.58
CA LEU A 354 -2.34 -5.36 4.56
C LEU A 354 -2.89 -4.63 3.34
N PRO A 355 -2.07 -3.80 2.68
CA PRO A 355 -2.51 -3.08 1.49
C PRO A 355 -3.09 -4.00 0.43
N ALA A 356 -4.24 -3.59 -0.09
CA ALA A 356 -5.00 -4.22 -1.15
C ALA A 356 -4.96 -3.34 -2.40
N LEU A 357 -3.94 -3.52 -3.23
CA LEU A 357 -3.73 -2.83 -4.50
C LEU A 357 -2.74 -3.61 -5.37
N VAL A 358 -2.66 -3.30 -6.66
CA VAL A 358 -1.67 -3.92 -7.55
C VAL A 358 -0.24 -3.65 -7.05
N GLY A 359 0.47 -4.72 -6.67
CA GLY A 359 1.80 -4.69 -6.04
C GLY A 359 1.80 -5.01 -4.54
N GLY A 360 0.63 -5.11 -3.91
CA GLY A 360 0.43 -5.38 -2.49
C GLY A 360 1.16 -4.40 -1.57
N GLY A 361 1.59 -4.89 -0.40
CA GLY A 361 2.26 -4.08 0.63
C GLY A 361 3.48 -3.29 0.15
N ALA A 362 4.26 -3.82 -0.80
CA ALA A 362 5.40 -3.11 -1.38
C ALA A 362 5.01 -1.89 -2.24
N GLY A 363 3.73 -1.71 -2.55
CA GLY A 363 3.21 -0.49 -3.17
C GLY A 363 3.23 0.71 -2.22
N LEU A 364 3.02 0.48 -0.92
CA LEU A 364 2.81 1.52 0.11
C LEU A 364 3.80 1.44 1.29
N ALA A 365 4.76 0.51 1.27
CA ALA A 365 5.78 0.39 2.32
C ALA A 365 6.77 1.57 2.31
N THR A 366 7.46 1.79 3.43
CA THR A 366 8.66 2.67 3.52
C THR A 366 9.82 2.16 2.66
N MET A 367 9.80 0.86 2.37
CA MET A 367 10.79 0.10 1.62
C MET A 367 12.17 0.04 2.23
N LEU A 368 12.20 -0.08 3.56
CA LEU A 368 13.29 -0.77 4.26
C LEU A 368 13.40 -2.21 3.76
N ALA A 369 14.62 -2.64 3.44
CA ALA A 369 14.93 -3.94 2.86
C ALA A 369 16.11 -4.60 3.58
N PRO A 370 16.01 -4.87 4.90
CA PRO A 370 17.05 -5.59 5.62
C PRO A 370 17.05 -7.06 5.19
N ARG A 371 18.21 -7.73 5.27
CA ARG A 371 18.28 -9.19 5.16
C ARG A 371 18.03 -9.80 6.54
N MET A 372 17.43 -10.99 6.58
CA MET A 372 17.49 -11.82 7.79
C MET A 372 18.94 -12.18 8.10
N ARG A 373 19.25 -12.42 9.36
CA ARG A 373 20.58 -12.82 9.85
C ARG A 373 20.71 -14.32 9.92
N GLU A 374 21.93 -14.84 10.00
CA GLU A 374 22.17 -16.29 10.11
C GLU A 374 21.45 -16.89 11.33
N VAL A 375 21.42 -16.15 12.43
CA VAL A 375 20.73 -16.56 13.66
C VAL A 375 19.21 -16.65 13.50
N ASP A 376 18.60 -15.87 12.60
CA ASP A 376 17.14 -15.85 12.39
C ASP A 376 16.62 -17.15 11.76
N PHE A 377 17.51 -17.94 11.15
CA PHE A 377 17.19 -19.24 10.55
C PHE A 377 17.21 -20.40 11.55
N VAL A 378 17.68 -20.15 12.77
CA VAL A 378 17.82 -21.16 13.83
C VAL A 378 17.15 -20.73 15.15
N PRO A 379 15.90 -20.21 15.12
CA PRO A 379 15.29 -19.61 16.29
C PRO A 379 15.02 -20.64 17.40
N ARG A 380 14.72 -21.90 17.08
CA ARG A 380 14.51 -22.96 18.09
C ARG A 380 15.83 -23.34 18.73
N THR A 381 16.90 -23.50 17.96
CA THR A 381 18.24 -23.73 18.54
C THR A 381 18.71 -22.54 19.38
N ARG A 382 18.38 -21.31 18.99
CA ARG A 382 18.75 -20.09 19.72
C ARG A 382 17.99 -19.94 21.04
N LEU A 383 16.66 -20.10 21.01
CA LEU A 383 15.76 -19.71 22.10
C LEU A 383 15.25 -20.91 22.93
N GLY A 384 15.49 -22.13 22.45
CA GLY A 384 14.86 -23.32 23.02
C GLY A 384 13.37 -23.42 22.67
N ASP A 385 12.69 -24.38 23.29
CA ASP A 385 11.25 -24.53 23.14
C ASP A 385 10.52 -23.48 24.00
N ILE A 386 9.62 -22.70 23.38
CA ILE A 386 8.82 -21.68 24.07
C ILE A 386 7.39 -22.22 24.21
N PRO A 387 6.87 -22.40 25.44
CA PRO A 387 5.50 -22.87 25.65
C PRO A 387 4.46 -22.03 24.90
N GLY A 388 3.58 -22.70 24.16
CA GLY A 388 2.51 -22.06 23.37
C GLY A 388 2.96 -21.47 22.02
N ALA A 389 4.25 -21.48 21.70
CA ALA A 389 4.75 -21.02 20.40
C ALA A 389 5.06 -22.20 19.46
N ILE A 390 4.85 -21.99 18.16
CA ILE A 390 5.35 -22.89 17.12
C ILE A 390 6.71 -22.35 16.69
N LEU A 391 7.79 -22.91 17.24
CA LEU A 391 9.16 -22.50 16.94
C LEU A 391 9.91 -23.64 16.24
N VAL A 392 10.42 -23.37 15.04
CA VAL A 392 11.19 -24.34 14.26
C VAL A 392 12.44 -23.68 13.70
N ASP A 393 13.53 -24.44 13.65
CA ASP A 393 14.65 -24.07 12.81
C ASP A 393 14.24 -24.23 11.35
N TRP A 394 14.63 -23.25 10.54
CA TRP A 394 14.31 -23.27 9.13
C TRP A 394 15.05 -24.45 8.47
N PRO A 395 14.46 -25.10 7.46
CA PRO A 395 15.17 -26.09 6.66
C PRO A 395 16.20 -25.45 5.72
N LEU A 396 16.31 -24.12 5.75
CA LEU A 396 17.25 -23.30 5.00
C LEU A 396 18.14 -22.54 6.00
N ARG A 397 19.29 -22.07 5.51
CA ARG A 397 20.20 -21.17 6.20
C ARG A 397 20.38 -19.89 5.39
N TYR A 398 20.91 -18.86 6.03
CA TYR A 398 21.22 -17.60 5.35
C TYR A 398 22.09 -17.81 4.10
N ARG A 399 23.10 -18.70 4.17
CA ARG A 399 23.96 -19.03 3.02
C ARG A 399 23.20 -19.58 1.80
N ASP A 400 22.06 -20.24 2.02
CA ASP A 400 21.23 -20.79 0.95
C ASP A 400 20.42 -19.68 0.26
N LEU A 401 20.20 -18.56 0.95
CA LEU A 401 19.44 -17.40 0.46
C LEU A 401 20.30 -16.18 0.12
N GLU A 402 21.59 -16.15 0.48
CA GLU A 402 22.46 -14.97 0.28
C GLU A 402 22.47 -14.51 -1.18
N ALA A 403 22.65 -15.47 -2.10
CA ALA A 403 22.57 -15.26 -3.54
C ALA A 403 21.18 -14.74 -3.97
N HIS A 404 20.10 -15.26 -3.39
CA HIS A 404 18.74 -14.80 -3.67
C HIS A 404 18.49 -13.37 -3.16
N TYR A 405 18.99 -13.02 -1.96
CA TYR A 405 18.96 -11.65 -1.46
C TYR A 405 19.74 -10.71 -2.38
N ASP A 406 20.94 -11.10 -2.80
CA ASP A 406 21.77 -10.34 -3.74
C ASP A 406 21.03 -10.08 -5.06
N ALA A 407 20.40 -11.12 -5.62
CA ALA A 407 19.62 -11.02 -6.85
C ALA A 407 18.42 -10.07 -6.68
N VAL A 408 17.64 -10.22 -5.60
CA VAL A 408 16.47 -9.38 -5.33
C VAL A 408 16.87 -7.93 -5.08
N GLU A 409 17.91 -7.68 -4.27
CA GLU A 409 18.42 -6.34 -3.98
C GLU A 409 18.76 -5.58 -5.28
N ARG A 410 19.38 -6.26 -6.23
CA ARG A 410 19.64 -5.72 -7.58
C ARG A 410 18.39 -5.52 -8.40
N ILE A 411 17.46 -6.46 -8.42
CA ILE A 411 16.22 -6.34 -9.18
C ILE A 411 15.44 -5.09 -8.74
N ILE A 412 15.29 -4.90 -7.43
CA ILE A 412 14.51 -3.79 -6.86
C ILE A 412 15.34 -2.51 -6.66
N GLY A 413 16.65 -2.58 -6.85
CA GLY A 413 17.58 -1.45 -6.72
C GLY A 413 17.68 -0.95 -5.29
N VAL A 414 18.19 -1.79 -4.39
CA VAL A 414 18.44 -1.45 -2.99
C VAL A 414 19.66 -0.54 -2.87
N GLN A 415 19.48 0.62 -2.25
CA GLN A 415 20.57 1.47 -1.80
C GLN A 415 21.02 1.08 -0.39
N GLY A 416 22.29 1.29 -0.07
CA GLY A 416 22.79 1.09 1.28
C GLY A 416 24.31 1.17 1.39
N ARG A 417 24.80 1.05 2.62
CA ARG A 417 26.22 0.84 2.95
C ARG A 417 26.35 -0.47 3.71
N ALA A 418 27.43 -1.20 3.47
CA ALA A 418 27.75 -2.40 4.26
C ALA A 418 28.50 -1.97 5.53
N ASP A 419 27.85 -1.14 6.35
CA ASP A 419 28.41 -0.51 7.56
C ASP A 419 27.72 -0.99 8.86
N ASP A 420 26.78 -1.93 8.78
CA ASP A 420 26.15 -2.57 9.93
C ASP A 420 27.09 -3.66 10.51
N PRO A 421 27.64 -3.47 11.73
CA PRO A 421 28.51 -4.46 12.35
C PRO A 421 27.76 -5.72 12.79
N PHE A 422 26.42 -5.67 12.87
CA PHE A 422 25.57 -6.77 13.32
C PHE A 422 24.86 -7.48 12.15
N ALA A 423 25.20 -7.14 10.90
CA ALA A 423 24.65 -7.80 9.73
C ALA A 423 25.38 -9.10 9.40
N SER A 424 24.65 -10.09 8.91
CA SER A 424 25.26 -11.28 8.30
C SER A 424 26.00 -10.92 7.02
N ARG A 425 27.04 -11.72 6.73
CA ARG A 425 27.97 -11.43 5.64
C ARG A 425 27.25 -11.34 4.31
N ARG A 426 27.62 -10.35 3.49
CA ARG A 426 27.20 -10.25 2.09
C ARG A 426 28.42 -10.40 1.19
N HIS A 427 28.27 -11.08 0.06
CA HIS A 427 29.38 -11.27 -0.88
C HIS A 427 29.60 -10.06 -1.78
N ARG A 428 28.56 -9.28 -2.05
CA ARG A 428 28.62 -8.12 -2.93
C ARG A 428 28.07 -6.89 -2.23
N ARG A 429 28.55 -5.73 -2.68
CA ARG A 429 28.08 -4.41 -2.24
C ARG A 429 26.65 -4.17 -2.76
N PHE A 430 25.93 -3.26 -2.10
CA PHE A 430 24.64 -2.78 -2.58
C PHE A 430 24.72 -2.25 -4.02
N PRO A 431 23.69 -2.45 -4.86
CA PRO A 431 23.69 -1.99 -6.24
C PRO A 431 23.66 -0.47 -6.39
N LEU A 432 23.23 0.25 -5.34
CA LEU A 432 23.18 1.70 -5.30
C LEU A 432 23.85 2.25 -4.04
N PRO A 433 24.53 3.40 -4.12
CA PRO A 433 24.96 4.12 -2.92
C PRO A 433 23.74 4.61 -2.14
N PRO A 434 23.86 4.85 -0.82
CA PRO A 434 22.78 5.48 -0.07
C PRO A 434 22.53 6.88 -0.63
N GLY A 435 21.27 7.27 -0.70
CA GLY A 435 20.91 8.65 -0.92
C GLY A 435 21.02 9.48 0.36
N VAL A 436 20.70 10.77 0.26
CA VAL A 436 20.70 11.73 1.37
C VAL A 436 19.76 11.26 2.50
N PRO A 437 20.24 11.17 3.75
CA PRO A 437 19.40 10.87 4.91
C PRO A 437 18.52 12.08 5.29
N LEU A 438 17.35 11.80 5.88
CA LEU A 438 16.51 12.83 6.50
C LEU A 438 17.25 13.47 7.67
N TYR A 439 17.19 14.81 7.79
CA TYR A 439 17.88 15.54 8.86
C TYR A 439 17.50 15.07 10.27
N ALA A 440 16.21 14.77 10.50
CA ALA A 440 15.75 14.20 11.77
C ALA A 440 16.49 12.90 12.12
N ASN A 441 16.81 12.07 11.11
CA ASN A 441 17.52 10.81 11.34
C ASN A 441 18.94 11.06 11.82
N GLU A 442 19.64 12.03 11.24
CA GLU A 442 21.00 12.39 11.65
C GLU A 442 21.03 12.99 13.06
N VAL A 443 20.00 13.76 13.45
CA VAL A 443 19.88 14.31 14.81
C VAL A 443 19.70 13.20 15.85
N ILE A 444 18.80 12.25 15.58
CA ILE A 444 18.56 11.11 16.46
C ILE A 444 19.79 10.18 16.47
N ALA A 445 20.39 9.92 15.31
CA ALA A 445 21.57 9.09 15.18
C ALA A 445 22.75 9.64 15.99
N ALA A 446 23.02 10.95 15.92
CA ALA A 446 24.04 11.58 16.75
C ALA A 446 23.75 11.44 18.27
N GLY A 447 22.48 11.33 18.66
CA GLY A 447 22.08 11.02 20.03
C GLY A 447 22.42 9.58 20.43
N ALA A 448 22.08 8.62 19.58
CA ALA A 448 22.42 7.20 19.77
C ALA A 448 23.95 6.97 19.79
N ASP A 449 24.70 7.65 18.93
CA ASP A 449 26.17 7.57 18.89
C ASP A 449 26.79 8.03 20.23
N ARG A 450 26.21 9.06 20.90
CA ARG A 450 26.64 9.50 22.24
C ARG A 450 26.36 8.47 23.34
N LEU A 451 25.40 7.58 23.11
CA LEU A 451 25.09 6.46 24.00
C LEU A 451 25.93 5.21 23.67
N GLY A 452 26.84 5.30 22.68
CA GLY A 452 27.63 4.16 22.22
C GLY A 452 26.87 3.18 21.33
N LEU A 453 25.68 3.54 20.84
CA LEU A 453 24.86 2.68 19.98
C LEU A 453 25.18 2.93 18.50
N ALA A 454 25.53 1.88 17.77
CA ALA A 454 25.83 2.00 16.34
C ALA A 454 24.56 2.31 15.53
N THR A 455 24.67 3.25 14.59
CA THR A 455 23.56 3.70 13.73
C THR A 455 23.83 3.48 12.23
N PRO A 456 23.96 2.22 11.78
CA PRO A 456 24.25 1.92 10.38
C PRO A 456 23.20 2.44 9.40
N THR A 457 23.62 2.49 8.14
CA THR A 457 22.75 2.96 7.06
C THR A 457 21.64 1.94 6.80
N GLY A 458 20.38 2.37 6.91
CA GLY A 458 19.23 1.53 6.57
C GLY A 458 19.21 1.17 5.08
N PRO A 459 19.20 -0.12 4.70
CA PRO A 459 19.08 -0.49 3.29
C PRO A 459 17.65 -0.21 2.80
N LEU A 460 17.53 0.56 1.73
CA LEU A 460 16.22 0.98 1.21
C LEU A 460 16.08 0.56 -0.25
N ALA A 461 14.96 -0.06 -0.62
CA ALA A 461 14.61 -0.31 -2.01
C ALA A 461 14.03 0.96 -2.65
N ILE A 462 14.85 2.00 -2.70
CA ILE A 462 14.56 3.32 -3.27
C ILE A 462 15.76 3.71 -4.13
N ALA A 463 15.53 4.01 -5.40
CA ALA A 463 16.63 4.32 -6.31
C ALA A 463 17.27 5.67 -5.96
N SER A 464 18.51 5.70 -5.44
CA SER A 464 19.27 6.93 -5.16
C SER A 464 19.75 7.66 -6.42
N ARG A 465 19.65 7.03 -7.58
CA ARG A 465 19.93 7.59 -8.90
C ARG A 465 19.13 6.79 -9.92
N ALA A 466 19.12 7.21 -11.18
CA ALA A 466 18.46 6.44 -12.23
C ALA A 466 18.98 4.98 -12.24
N TYR A 467 18.06 4.02 -12.19
CA TYR A 467 18.42 2.60 -12.04
C TYR A 467 17.36 1.68 -12.62
N GLY A 468 17.76 0.73 -13.46
CA GLY A 468 16.86 -0.27 -14.03
C GLY A 468 15.64 0.32 -14.75
N GLY A 469 15.83 1.40 -15.53
CA GLY A 469 14.77 2.10 -16.25
C GLY A 469 13.89 3.03 -15.39
N ARG A 470 14.25 3.23 -14.11
CA ARG A 470 13.54 4.13 -13.18
C ARG A 470 14.33 5.40 -12.92
N ARG A 471 13.61 6.46 -12.54
CA ARG A 471 14.21 7.70 -12.07
C ARG A 471 14.77 7.55 -10.65
N GLY A 472 15.72 8.40 -10.30
CA GLY A 472 16.13 8.56 -8.90
C GLY A 472 15.01 9.16 -8.05
N CYS A 473 15.09 8.91 -6.74
CA CYS A 473 14.19 9.48 -5.74
C CYS A 473 14.32 11.00 -5.73
N ASN A 474 13.21 11.70 -5.66
CA ASN A 474 13.20 13.16 -5.55
C ASN A 474 13.10 13.64 -4.08
N GLU A 475 13.30 12.74 -3.11
CA GLU A 475 13.31 13.06 -1.67
C GLU A 475 12.03 13.72 -1.16
N CYS A 476 10.88 13.28 -1.68
CA CYS A 476 9.57 13.84 -1.32
C CYS A 476 9.12 13.59 0.12
N GLY A 477 9.72 12.58 0.79
CA GLY A 477 9.33 12.12 2.12
C GLY A 477 7.98 11.39 2.21
N ARG A 478 7.29 11.16 1.09
CA ARG A 478 5.97 10.52 1.02
C ARG A 478 6.07 9.08 0.50
N CYS A 479 6.65 8.19 1.30
CA CYS A 479 6.83 6.77 0.93
C CYS A 479 5.79 5.88 1.61
N TRP A 480 5.81 5.85 2.95
CA TRP A 480 4.89 5.05 3.76
C TRP A 480 3.45 5.48 3.55
N HIS A 481 2.55 4.54 3.28
CA HIS A 481 1.11 4.74 3.07
C HIS A 481 0.74 5.52 1.79
N TYR A 482 1.56 6.49 1.37
CA TYR A 482 1.39 7.26 0.14
C TYR A 482 1.75 6.46 -1.11
N GLY A 483 2.82 5.67 -1.03
CA GLY A 483 3.49 5.05 -2.17
C GLY A 483 4.15 6.07 -3.13
N CYS A 484 4.84 5.58 -4.17
CA CYS A 484 5.67 6.46 -5.00
C CYS A 484 4.98 6.88 -6.32
N PRO A 485 4.68 8.18 -6.53
CA PRO A 485 4.11 8.69 -7.79
C PRO A 485 5.06 8.56 -8.99
N ILE A 486 6.36 8.73 -8.78
CA ILE A 486 7.36 8.89 -9.86
C ILE A 486 8.06 7.58 -10.26
N GLY A 487 7.74 6.47 -9.61
CA GLY A 487 8.33 5.16 -9.91
C GLY A 487 9.78 4.99 -9.43
N ALA A 488 10.27 5.80 -8.50
CA ALA A 488 11.60 5.65 -7.90
C ALA A 488 11.68 4.51 -6.86
N HIS A 489 10.53 4.06 -6.38
CA HIS A 489 10.41 2.91 -5.48
C HIS A 489 10.83 1.61 -6.16
N GLY A 490 11.45 0.71 -5.41
CA GLY A 490 11.67 -0.68 -5.78
C GLY A 490 10.41 -1.54 -5.66
N GLY A 491 9.22 -0.93 -5.60
CA GLY A 491 7.94 -1.61 -5.42
C GLY A 491 7.67 -2.66 -6.49
N MET A 492 7.02 -3.74 -6.09
CA MET A 492 6.97 -4.97 -6.89
C MET A 492 6.11 -4.83 -8.15
N ALA A 493 5.06 -4.01 -8.12
CA ALA A 493 4.24 -3.71 -9.28
C ALA A 493 5.05 -3.09 -10.45
N PRO A 494 5.63 -1.89 -10.32
CA PRO A 494 6.31 -1.24 -11.45
C PRO A 494 7.62 -1.95 -11.83
N VAL A 495 8.31 -2.59 -10.88
CA VAL A 495 9.63 -3.16 -11.10
C VAL A 495 9.58 -4.60 -11.57
N VAL A 496 8.74 -5.45 -10.99
CA VAL A 496 8.77 -6.90 -11.24
C VAL A 496 7.55 -7.34 -12.04
N LEU A 497 6.36 -7.06 -11.53
CA LEU A 497 5.10 -7.45 -12.18
C LEU A 497 4.91 -6.76 -13.53
N GLY A 498 5.28 -5.48 -13.64
CA GLY A 498 5.25 -4.75 -14.91
C GLY A 498 6.13 -5.41 -15.97
N ARG A 499 7.30 -5.93 -15.59
CA ARG A 499 8.14 -6.69 -16.54
C ARG A 499 7.56 -8.04 -16.90
N ALA A 500 6.85 -8.71 -15.98
CA ALA A 500 6.06 -9.89 -16.30
C ALA A 500 5.02 -9.57 -17.37
N VAL A 501 4.25 -8.48 -17.21
CA VAL A 501 3.26 -8.00 -18.18
C VAL A 501 3.92 -7.67 -19.52
N ALA A 502 5.07 -7.01 -19.51
CA ALA A 502 5.82 -6.63 -20.71
C ALA A 502 6.27 -7.83 -21.57
N THR A 503 6.31 -9.05 -21.02
CA THR A 503 6.57 -10.27 -21.82
C THR A 503 5.42 -10.63 -22.77
N GLY A 504 4.23 -10.04 -22.60
CA GLY A 504 3.01 -10.45 -23.29
C GLY A 504 2.41 -11.77 -22.80
N ARG A 505 2.97 -12.37 -21.73
CA ARG A 505 2.51 -13.65 -21.17
C ARG A 505 1.91 -13.56 -19.76
N CYS A 506 1.84 -12.36 -19.19
CA CYS A 506 1.21 -12.12 -17.90
C CYS A 506 0.09 -11.08 -18.03
N GLU A 507 -1.09 -11.40 -17.53
CA GLU A 507 -2.22 -10.48 -17.39
C GLU A 507 -2.47 -10.21 -15.90
N VAL A 508 -2.68 -8.94 -15.54
CA VAL A 508 -3.06 -8.54 -14.18
C VAL A 508 -4.48 -8.00 -14.19
N LYS A 509 -5.36 -8.57 -13.37
CA LYS A 509 -6.75 -8.14 -13.20
C LYS A 509 -6.94 -7.56 -11.80
N ALA A 510 -7.06 -6.24 -11.72
CA ALA A 510 -7.45 -5.55 -10.50
C ALA A 510 -8.96 -5.70 -10.23
N HIS A 511 -9.39 -5.34 -9.02
CA HIS A 511 -10.77 -5.50 -8.56
C HIS A 511 -11.30 -6.92 -8.81
N SER A 512 -10.50 -7.93 -8.49
CA SER A 512 -10.79 -9.35 -8.69
C SER A 512 -10.64 -10.09 -7.37
N PHE A 513 -11.74 -10.19 -6.61
CA PHE A 513 -11.76 -10.83 -5.30
C PHE A 513 -11.95 -12.34 -5.45
N VAL A 514 -10.89 -13.11 -5.22
CA VAL A 514 -10.94 -14.58 -5.25
C VAL A 514 -11.57 -15.10 -3.97
N HIS A 515 -12.61 -15.93 -4.10
CA HIS A 515 -13.36 -16.46 -2.95
C HIS A 515 -13.44 -17.98 -2.91
N ALA A 516 -13.00 -18.68 -3.96
CA ALA A 516 -12.91 -20.14 -3.94
C ALA A 516 -11.77 -20.66 -4.82
N ILE A 517 -11.12 -21.72 -4.35
CA ILE A 517 -10.18 -22.56 -5.10
C ILE A 517 -10.96 -23.78 -5.59
N GLU A 518 -10.94 -24.02 -6.89
CA GLU A 518 -11.60 -25.17 -7.51
C GLU A 518 -10.65 -26.38 -7.51
N ALA A 519 -11.17 -27.53 -7.11
CA ALA A 519 -10.42 -28.78 -7.10
C ALA A 519 -11.27 -29.96 -7.57
N SER A 520 -10.62 -30.95 -8.20
CA SER A 520 -11.21 -32.22 -8.61
C SER A 520 -10.29 -33.35 -8.15
N GLY A 521 -10.82 -34.27 -7.33
CA GLY A 521 -10.00 -35.28 -6.67
C GLY A 521 -8.89 -34.63 -5.86
N SER A 522 -7.64 -35.03 -6.08
CA SER A 522 -6.44 -34.48 -5.42
C SER A 522 -5.85 -33.24 -6.10
N ARG A 523 -6.45 -32.74 -7.19
CA ARG A 523 -5.83 -31.70 -8.03
C ARG A 523 -6.66 -30.42 -8.10
N VAL A 524 -6.00 -29.28 -7.92
CA VAL A 524 -6.59 -27.95 -8.20
C VAL A 524 -6.84 -27.78 -9.71
N THR A 525 -7.92 -27.11 -10.06
CA THR A 525 -8.36 -26.91 -11.45
C THR A 525 -8.54 -25.44 -11.83
N GLY A 526 -8.52 -24.54 -10.84
CA GLY A 526 -8.68 -23.11 -11.05
C GLY A 526 -9.13 -22.37 -9.81
N VAL A 527 -9.65 -21.16 -10.03
CA VAL A 527 -10.24 -20.31 -8.98
C VAL A 527 -11.51 -19.64 -9.47
N ARG A 528 -12.41 -19.31 -8.53
CA ARG A 528 -13.55 -18.41 -8.76
C ARG A 528 -13.32 -17.07 -8.09
N TYR A 529 -13.72 -16.01 -8.78
CA TYR A 529 -13.58 -14.64 -8.30
C TYR A 529 -14.77 -13.78 -8.70
N VAL A 530 -15.02 -12.74 -7.92
CA VAL A 530 -15.97 -11.69 -8.24
C VAL A 530 -15.21 -10.45 -8.73
N ASP A 531 -15.62 -9.90 -9.86
CA ASP A 531 -15.01 -8.68 -10.40
C ASP A 531 -15.56 -7.40 -9.73
N GLY A 532 -14.92 -6.25 -9.98
CA GLY A 532 -15.36 -4.95 -9.46
C GLY A 532 -16.73 -4.47 -9.96
N ARG A 533 -17.41 -5.24 -10.82
CA ARG A 533 -18.81 -5.01 -11.23
C ARG A 533 -19.76 -5.98 -10.54
N GLY A 534 -19.27 -6.83 -9.63
CA GLY A 534 -20.04 -7.83 -8.91
C GLY A 534 -20.40 -9.06 -9.74
N ARG A 535 -19.65 -9.36 -10.82
CA ARG A 535 -19.89 -10.55 -11.65
C ARG A 535 -18.96 -11.66 -11.23
N GLU A 536 -19.51 -12.87 -11.14
CA GLU A 536 -18.73 -14.08 -10.87
C GLU A 536 -18.03 -14.59 -12.15
N HIS A 537 -16.79 -15.02 -11.98
CA HIS A 537 -15.93 -15.54 -13.04
C HIS A 537 -15.17 -16.77 -12.55
N THR A 538 -14.73 -17.58 -13.51
CA THR A 538 -13.86 -18.74 -13.25
C THR A 538 -12.62 -18.65 -14.14
N VAL A 539 -11.44 -18.85 -13.54
CA VAL A 539 -10.18 -19.02 -14.26
C VAL A 539 -9.73 -20.46 -14.08
N ALA A 540 -9.85 -21.26 -15.14
CA ALA A 540 -9.26 -22.59 -15.18
C ALA A 540 -7.74 -22.48 -15.33
N ALA A 541 -6.99 -23.17 -14.48
CA ALA A 541 -5.53 -23.13 -14.46
C ALA A 541 -4.94 -24.48 -14.05
N ARG A 542 -3.73 -24.77 -14.54
CA ARG A 542 -3.00 -26.00 -14.17
C ARG A 542 -2.36 -25.89 -12.80
N HIS A 543 -1.94 -24.68 -12.46
CA HIS A 543 -1.32 -24.33 -11.20
C HIS A 543 -2.05 -23.13 -10.59
N VAL A 544 -2.33 -23.21 -9.30
CA VAL A 544 -2.83 -22.10 -8.49
C VAL A 544 -1.73 -21.76 -7.50
N LEU A 545 -1.26 -20.51 -7.53
CA LEU A 545 -0.30 -19.99 -6.56
C LEU A 545 -1.01 -18.99 -5.66
N LEU A 546 -0.81 -19.13 -4.35
CA LEU A 546 -1.36 -18.23 -3.35
C LEU A 546 -0.32 -17.18 -2.97
N GLY A 547 -0.76 -15.94 -2.88
CA GLY A 547 0.03 -14.75 -2.57
C GLY A 547 -0.86 -13.58 -2.18
N ALA A 548 -2.02 -13.85 -1.59
CA ALA A 548 -2.96 -12.87 -1.07
C ALA A 548 -2.54 -12.34 0.32
N GLY A 549 -1.56 -13.00 0.94
CA GLY A 549 -1.03 -12.64 2.25
C GLY A 549 -1.41 -13.68 3.31
N PRO A 550 -0.72 -13.70 4.46
CA PRO A 550 -0.80 -14.79 5.42
C PRO A 550 -2.23 -15.07 5.91
N ILE A 551 -3.03 -14.01 6.09
CA ILE A 551 -4.42 -14.11 6.57
C ILE A 551 -5.35 -14.57 5.45
N GLU A 552 -5.27 -13.95 4.28
CA GLU A 552 -6.19 -14.23 3.17
C GLU A 552 -5.92 -15.56 2.49
N ASP A 553 -4.66 -16.01 2.42
CA ASP A 553 -4.32 -17.31 1.86
C ASP A 553 -4.90 -18.45 2.73
N ALA A 554 -4.70 -18.38 4.06
CA ALA A 554 -5.30 -19.34 4.99
C ALA A 554 -6.84 -19.27 4.95
N ARG A 555 -7.42 -18.07 5.01
CA ARG A 555 -8.87 -17.88 4.92
C ARG A 555 -9.44 -18.49 3.63
N LEU A 556 -8.83 -18.22 2.49
CA LEU A 556 -9.27 -18.74 1.20
C LEU A 556 -9.19 -20.26 1.14
N MET A 557 -8.10 -20.87 1.63
CA MET A 557 -7.96 -22.32 1.69
C MET A 557 -9.02 -22.97 2.58
N LEU A 558 -9.27 -22.41 3.77
CA LEU A 558 -10.30 -22.89 4.70
C LEU A 558 -11.70 -22.78 4.09
N LEU A 559 -12.06 -21.62 3.53
CA LEU A 559 -13.35 -21.40 2.88
C LEU A 559 -13.54 -22.23 1.60
N SER A 560 -12.45 -22.70 0.99
CA SER A 560 -12.48 -23.59 -0.17
C SER A 560 -12.57 -25.08 0.21
N GLY A 561 -12.78 -25.41 1.49
CA GLY A 561 -12.90 -26.79 1.95
C GLY A 561 -11.61 -27.60 1.82
N LEU A 562 -10.45 -26.94 1.94
CA LEU A 562 -9.15 -27.59 1.85
C LEU A 562 -8.56 -27.95 3.22
N ALA A 563 -9.27 -27.69 4.31
CA ALA A 563 -8.83 -28.01 5.67
C ALA A 563 -8.51 -29.51 5.85
N ASP A 564 -9.41 -30.40 5.41
CA ASP A 564 -9.23 -31.85 5.52
C ASP A 564 -8.07 -32.40 4.68
N ARG A 565 -7.50 -31.56 3.81
CA ARG A 565 -6.35 -31.92 2.97
C ARG A 565 -5.02 -31.49 3.59
N ASP A 566 -5.05 -30.70 4.66
CA ASP A 566 -3.84 -30.28 5.35
C ASP A 566 -3.29 -31.38 6.25
N ARG A 567 -2.27 -32.08 5.76
CA ARG A 567 -1.57 -33.13 6.50
C ARG A 567 -0.65 -32.58 7.60
N SER A 568 -0.31 -31.29 7.54
CA SER A 568 0.58 -30.67 8.53
C SER A 568 -0.17 -30.24 9.79
N GLY A 569 -1.49 -30.02 9.69
CA GLY A 569 -2.29 -29.43 10.76
C GLY A 569 -1.97 -27.96 11.05
N LEU A 570 -1.17 -27.31 10.20
CA LEU A 570 -0.68 -25.94 10.37
C LEU A 570 -1.50 -24.88 9.61
N LEU A 571 -2.47 -25.28 8.77
CA LEU A 571 -3.31 -24.34 8.04
C LEU A 571 -4.05 -23.41 9.01
N GLY A 572 -3.79 -22.11 8.89
CA GLY A 572 -4.37 -21.09 9.77
C GLY A 572 -3.70 -20.98 11.16
N ARG A 573 -2.59 -21.69 11.39
CA ARG A 573 -1.81 -21.64 12.64
C ARG A 573 -0.46 -20.95 12.44
N GLY A 574 0.21 -20.59 13.54
CA GLY A 574 1.55 -20.00 13.52
C GLY A 574 1.59 -18.58 12.94
N LEU A 575 0.49 -17.82 13.07
CA LEU A 575 0.44 -16.44 12.63
C LEU A 575 1.41 -15.60 13.48
N VAL A 576 2.41 -15.00 12.83
CA VAL A 576 3.39 -14.11 13.45
C VAL A 576 3.14 -12.68 12.99
N PHE A 577 3.29 -11.73 13.90
CA PHE A 577 3.17 -10.31 13.64
C PHE A 577 4.53 -9.62 13.85
N HIS A 578 4.83 -8.61 13.05
CA HIS A 578 5.85 -7.63 13.42
C HIS A 578 5.20 -6.62 14.37
N PHE A 579 5.37 -6.83 15.67
CA PHE A 579 4.93 -5.87 16.66
C PHE A 579 5.81 -4.62 16.58
N GLN A 580 5.21 -3.47 16.27
CA GLN A 580 5.91 -2.20 16.19
C GLN A 580 5.60 -1.37 17.43
N THR A 581 6.65 -0.95 18.14
CA THR A 581 6.55 0.02 19.23
C THR A 581 7.09 1.35 18.75
N PHE A 582 6.31 2.42 18.91
CA PHE A 582 6.71 3.76 18.52
C PHE A 582 7.10 4.57 19.76
N ALA A 583 8.27 5.22 19.70
CA ALA A 583 8.69 6.24 20.65
C ALA A 583 8.94 7.54 19.88
N GLY A 584 8.44 8.66 20.41
CA GLY A 584 8.55 9.98 19.79
C GLY A 584 9.13 11.01 20.76
N GLY A 585 9.76 12.05 20.20
CA GLY A 585 10.29 13.18 20.95
C GLY A 585 9.99 14.51 20.25
N TYR A 586 9.72 15.56 21.03
CA TYR A 586 9.49 16.91 20.54
C TYR A 586 10.72 17.79 20.74
N PHE A 587 11.07 18.58 19.74
CA PHE A 587 12.20 19.52 19.77
C PHE A 587 11.67 20.96 19.74
N PRO A 588 11.44 21.61 20.90
CA PRO A 588 10.80 22.93 20.97
C PRO A 588 11.59 24.01 20.22
N ASP A 589 12.91 23.97 20.33
CA ASP A 589 13.78 25.03 19.82
C ASP A 589 14.37 24.71 18.44
N ARG A 590 14.00 23.57 17.84
CA ARG A 590 14.61 23.11 16.58
C ARG A 590 13.60 22.47 15.64
N ARG A 591 13.42 23.10 14.47
CA ARG A 591 12.63 22.52 13.39
C ARG A 591 13.41 21.45 12.63
N LEU A 592 13.01 20.18 12.76
CA LEU A 592 13.68 19.06 12.11
C LEU A 592 13.25 18.80 10.67
N HIS A 593 12.19 19.45 10.19
CA HIS A 593 11.63 19.25 8.85
C HIS A 593 11.40 17.76 8.52
N SER A 594 10.87 17.00 9.48
CA SER A 594 10.73 15.53 9.46
C SER A 594 9.99 14.92 8.26
N ARG A 595 9.40 15.75 7.39
CA ARG A 595 8.71 15.41 6.14
C ARG A 595 9.56 15.56 4.87
N ARG A 596 10.79 16.05 4.98
CA ARG A 596 11.69 16.34 3.84
C ARG A 596 12.77 15.27 3.69
N GLY A 597 12.58 14.32 2.79
CA GLY A 597 13.54 13.24 2.55
C GLY A 597 13.08 11.88 3.09
N ARG A 598 13.88 10.84 2.84
CA ARG A 598 13.53 9.46 3.19
C ARG A 598 13.44 9.25 4.71
N GLY A 599 12.29 8.77 5.18
CA GLY A 599 12.02 8.55 6.60
C GLY A 599 12.97 7.59 7.29
N LEU A 600 13.38 6.47 6.66
CA LEU A 600 14.11 5.37 7.33
C LEU A 600 15.56 5.19 6.87
N ALA A 601 16.35 6.26 6.86
CA ALA A 601 17.75 6.20 6.39
C ALA A 601 18.75 5.61 7.41
N ARG A 602 18.39 5.51 8.69
CA ARG A 602 19.24 5.01 9.79
C ARG A 602 18.49 3.99 10.62
N MET A 603 19.20 3.05 11.23
CA MET A 603 18.62 2.03 12.11
C MET A 603 19.63 1.64 13.20
N ILE A 604 19.14 1.05 14.30
CA ILE A 604 19.96 0.38 15.31
C ILE A 604 19.60 -1.10 15.28
N THR A 605 20.62 -1.94 15.09
CA THR A 605 20.48 -3.37 14.79
C THR A 605 21.01 -4.29 15.88
N GLU A 606 21.72 -3.73 16.85
CA GLU A 606 22.34 -4.43 17.98
C GLU A 606 21.33 -5.30 18.74
N PHE A 607 20.10 -4.81 18.93
CA PHE A 607 19.08 -5.50 19.69
C PHE A 607 18.46 -6.71 18.99
N CYS A 608 18.67 -6.94 17.69
CA CYS A 608 18.13 -8.17 17.06
C CYS A 608 18.95 -9.43 17.43
N GLY A 609 20.02 -9.25 18.21
CA GLY A 609 20.94 -10.31 18.59
C GLY A 609 22.10 -10.46 17.63
N PRO A 610 23.02 -11.39 17.94
CA PRO A 610 24.26 -11.50 17.22
C PRO A 610 24.08 -12.07 15.81
N PRO A 611 24.99 -11.77 14.87
CA PRO A 611 24.83 -12.16 13.48
C PRO A 611 25.00 -13.67 13.22
N THR A 612 25.68 -14.39 14.12
CA THR A 612 25.93 -15.84 13.98
C THR A 612 25.36 -16.67 15.13
N LEU A 613 25.21 -17.99 14.91
CA LEU A 613 24.76 -18.92 15.96
C LEU A 613 25.80 -19.09 17.07
N GLU A 614 27.09 -19.04 16.76
CA GLU A 614 28.15 -19.18 17.77
C GLU A 614 28.09 -18.06 18.79
N GLU A 615 28.01 -16.81 18.32
CA GLU A 615 27.82 -15.64 19.16
C GLU A 615 26.47 -15.66 19.89
N ALA A 616 25.42 -16.24 19.29
CA ALA A 616 24.12 -16.38 19.94
C ALA A 616 24.14 -17.26 21.19
N ARG A 617 25.05 -18.23 21.27
CA ARG A 617 25.23 -19.03 22.49
C ARG A 617 25.69 -18.16 23.68
N ALA A 618 26.42 -17.08 23.43
CA ALA A 618 26.82 -16.13 24.47
C ALA A 618 25.65 -15.29 25.00
N TRP A 619 24.54 -15.20 24.25
CA TRP A 619 23.32 -14.52 24.68
C TRP A 619 22.41 -15.39 25.55
N ALA A 620 22.81 -16.63 25.86
CA ALA A 620 22.13 -17.53 26.81
C ALA A 620 20.59 -17.66 26.61
N GLY A 621 20.12 -17.64 25.37
CA GLY A 621 18.68 -17.75 25.05
C GLY A 621 17.86 -16.48 25.28
N VAL A 622 18.50 -15.33 25.56
CA VAL A 622 17.81 -14.05 25.72
C VAL A 622 17.13 -13.63 24.40
N PRO A 623 15.82 -13.37 24.41
CA PRO A 623 15.12 -12.81 23.26
C PRO A 623 15.70 -11.45 22.85
N GLY A 624 15.99 -11.27 21.56
CA GLY A 624 16.37 -9.96 21.03
C GLY A 624 15.19 -8.98 21.01
N GLY A 625 15.47 -7.67 21.06
CA GLY A 625 14.48 -6.58 20.97
C GLY A 625 14.09 -6.16 19.55
N GLY A 626 14.82 -6.60 18.52
CA GLY A 626 14.51 -6.30 17.10
C GLY A 626 15.23 -5.07 16.53
N VAL A 627 14.82 -4.62 15.35
CA VAL A 627 15.41 -3.45 14.67
C VAL A 627 14.76 -2.18 15.21
N VAL A 628 15.55 -1.21 15.66
CA VAL A 628 15.05 0.13 16.00
C VAL A 628 15.24 1.02 14.79
N GLU A 629 14.13 1.35 14.13
CA GLU A 629 14.09 2.25 12.99
C GLU A 629 14.21 3.71 13.45
N ILE A 630 15.17 4.46 12.91
CA ILE A 630 15.30 5.89 13.18
C ILE A 630 14.56 6.65 12.07
N SER A 631 13.49 7.35 12.47
CA SER A 631 12.63 8.10 11.57
C SER A 631 12.25 9.47 12.12
N GLY A 632 11.77 10.35 11.24
CA GLY A 632 11.01 11.53 11.61
C GLY A 632 9.51 11.31 11.51
N LEU A 633 8.73 11.99 12.35
CA LEU A 633 7.25 11.97 12.32
C LEU A 633 6.62 12.41 10.98
N GLY A 634 7.39 12.94 10.02
CA GLY A 634 6.84 13.37 8.73
C GLY A 634 6.40 12.25 7.79
N LEU A 635 6.43 10.99 8.26
CA LEU A 635 5.59 9.92 7.73
C LEU A 635 4.10 10.24 7.86
N PHE A 636 3.71 10.93 8.93
CA PHE A 636 2.40 11.55 9.11
C PHE A 636 2.40 12.96 8.49
N GLY A 637 1.27 13.39 7.94
CA GLY A 637 1.10 14.78 7.53
C GLY A 637 0.33 15.59 8.58
N PRO A 638 0.03 16.87 8.28
CA PRO A 638 -0.63 17.76 9.22
C PRO A 638 -2.04 17.32 9.61
N ILE A 639 -2.73 16.50 8.81
CA ILE A 639 -4.06 16.02 9.17
C ILE A 639 -3.96 14.93 10.23
N SER A 640 -3.15 13.90 10.01
CA SER A 640 -2.96 12.81 10.96
C SER A 640 -2.35 13.32 12.27
N GLU A 641 -1.42 14.27 12.20
CA GLU A 641 -0.85 14.91 13.40
C GLU A 641 -1.88 15.78 14.13
N GLY A 642 -2.67 16.57 13.39
CA GLY A 642 -3.72 17.40 13.99
C GLY A 642 -4.86 16.61 14.64
N GLN A 643 -5.10 15.37 14.21
CA GLN A 643 -6.11 14.49 14.78
C GLN A 643 -5.64 13.74 16.04
N THR A 644 -4.33 13.67 16.31
CA THR A 644 -3.77 12.98 17.49
C THR A 644 -3.51 13.92 18.66
N TYR A 645 -3.39 15.23 18.44
CA TYR A 645 -3.20 16.17 19.53
C TYR A 645 -4.46 16.27 20.40
N PRO A 646 -4.31 16.34 21.74
CA PRO A 646 -5.42 16.54 22.64
C PRO A 646 -6.14 17.85 22.28
N ARG A 647 -7.48 17.82 22.39
CA ARG A 647 -8.32 19.00 22.18
C ARG A 647 -8.08 19.96 23.35
N GLY A 648 -7.11 20.87 23.18
CA GLY A 648 -6.85 22.03 24.04
C GLY A 648 -6.88 21.77 25.55
N GLU A 649 -5.70 21.66 26.15
CA GLU A 649 -5.41 22.50 27.31
C GLU A 649 -4.45 23.57 26.79
N SER A 650 -4.97 24.78 26.55
CA SER A 650 -4.18 25.96 26.21
C SER A 650 -4.24 26.95 27.35
#